data_AF-A0A2I2FH41-F1
#
_entry.id   AF-A0A2I2FH41-F1
#
_cell.length_a   1.000
_cell.length_b   1.000
_cell.length_c   1.000
_cell.angle_alpha   90.00
_cell.angle_beta   90.00
_cell.angle_gamma   90.00
#
_symmetry.space_group_name_H-M   'P 1'
#
loop_
_entity.id
_entity.type
_entity.pdbx_description
1 polymer ?
#
loop_
_entity_poly.entity_id
_entity_poly.type
_entity_poly.pdbx_seq_one_letter_code
_entity_poly.pdbx_strand_id
1 'polypeptide(L)'
;MKFLITTTPETFQSLPGIPSYAQILDPDDTTNILTALTGPHSPDVWICHGEEVTPDLLSRWVERVPSMPKALLLVDHNDGDDDDDDGRWVAQLRELAGGRLVVASVAECAVLHTGTHEEKNGDENDQKEKERILRAAEKLYAQGRAHFSPSTPPAQNANEDTNHKKTVILVGTGIVNLLTAEYLAARGTKVTLIDSGPDPTLQTPAAPTTTTSSNNTDWARLGITHGGGNARMYTHSEADNYNEKGSVIYRDMRAVFRRGVRAGGWSVKDPRRFCAAERSWVEAFEGVPSWMACAFREDIYAVNREAGRLWEEYLDQEETLFEGVELRRDILRLYAEKAACDAAVGLNGRLGALRARMSMEGFLSQNPGFASAAEADQLAGAIMVDGFTVNIHPFARRLVGRISDLGGEFIWDCEVERIQRDGSGAVTALASQRGLLTADHFVVSPGVTGNRMLQGTASENLVQGVLGVWLQIPNVEPRLAHSVKIHRRAHLVEDINVTIAKDEVTGEDILMFGGGYGYIGLDRPAHDDPELLALYQELEEVARIYFPRGYAAAKDQGSLYPGGQRRFCVRPFTPTGLGLFERIPTASGGQLIITGGNNTGGFAQAPAIARAVWRALNGEADPIHVLFHPDRGRLLRQPDTTGVTYRARSPQGSVAPRVLLLCGDGPQHRYLRYRLDQAFRPGYRCIQETTDGQVRQLVAKRRVVDACYMKYHSLRRHYTGHDEHRARYFSQLVPSGHESSPPDLVVDSVNCRQVWEAVETWQPELTIVSGTKYIGRKLMERAGLMINLHIGHLPEYKGNHCIFFALYDGALDQVSATLHQLTAELDGGGILDRVLPTVRADDSEETLYARCLHLAIDRCIAHAERFARGESLAFETQAKVGRTFRHRDRTVVKEKVLSHALHNHNPDQPDRIFSVITLARTQSIPVGKDSLNVTADVVLDSNVNNEDAIAQLLARLDFDILLVPGAPPAVVTEMIEEAKGVEKRGGGGAWGGGVVGQYL
;
A
#
# COMPACT_ATOMS: atom_id res chain seq x y z
N MET A 1 -17.73 16.62 10.42
CA MET A 1 -17.27 17.96 10.06
C MET A 1 -17.82 18.33 8.70
N LYS A 2 -18.66 19.36 8.67
CA LYS A 2 -19.12 20.02 7.44
C LYS A 2 -18.80 21.51 7.51
N PHE A 3 -18.34 22.05 6.40
CA PHE A 3 -18.04 23.48 6.28
C PHE A 3 -19.18 24.21 5.58
N LEU A 4 -19.44 25.43 6.03
CA LEU A 4 -20.12 26.46 5.27
C LEU A 4 -19.12 27.58 5.02
N ILE A 5 -18.99 28.02 3.76
CA ILE A 5 -18.09 29.08 3.35
C ILE A 5 -18.94 30.14 2.65
N THR A 6 -18.94 31.35 3.18
CA THR A 6 -19.70 32.48 2.63
C THR A 6 -18.79 33.66 2.26
N THR A 7 -17.53 33.66 2.69
CA THR A 7 -16.50 34.59 2.18
C THR A 7 -15.96 34.14 0.82
N THR A 8 -15.69 35.11 -0.06
CA THR A 8 -14.98 34.93 -1.35
C THR A 8 -15.37 33.66 -2.15
N PRO A 9 -16.66 33.48 -2.52
CA PRO A 9 -17.24 32.20 -2.98
C PRO A 9 -16.60 31.63 -4.26
N GLU A 10 -16.33 32.49 -5.24
CA GLU A 10 -15.79 32.14 -6.56
C GLU A 10 -14.40 31.50 -6.44
N THR A 11 -13.61 31.97 -5.48
CA THR A 11 -12.24 31.53 -5.20
C THR A 11 -12.18 30.13 -4.59
N PHE A 12 -13.11 29.76 -3.69
CA PHE A 12 -13.16 28.41 -3.10
C PHE A 12 -13.75 27.35 -4.05
N GLN A 13 -14.65 27.74 -4.96
CA GLN A 13 -15.22 26.81 -5.96
C GLN A 13 -14.16 26.23 -6.91
N SER A 14 -13.03 26.93 -7.10
CA SER A 14 -11.91 26.49 -7.93
C SER A 14 -11.10 25.33 -7.33
N LEU A 15 -11.20 25.06 -6.03
CA LEU A 15 -10.41 24.01 -5.38
C LEU A 15 -11.03 22.61 -5.60
N PRO A 16 -10.24 21.64 -6.09
CA PRO A 16 -10.76 20.33 -6.45
C PRO A 16 -11.29 19.58 -5.23
N GLY A 17 -12.55 19.14 -5.32
CA GLY A 17 -13.18 18.29 -4.31
C GLY A 17 -13.81 19.02 -3.12
N ILE A 18 -13.73 20.36 -3.02
CA ILE A 18 -14.40 21.12 -1.95
C ILE A 18 -15.91 20.86 -1.85
N PRO A 19 -16.68 20.79 -2.96
CA PRO A 19 -18.12 20.56 -2.89
C PRO A 19 -18.54 19.24 -2.22
N SER A 20 -17.59 18.32 -1.99
CA SER A 20 -17.86 17.05 -1.29
C SER A 20 -17.93 17.19 0.23
N TYR A 21 -17.39 18.26 0.82
CA TYR A 21 -17.36 18.46 2.29
C TYR A 21 -17.62 19.90 2.76
N ALA A 22 -17.77 20.85 1.84
CA ALA A 22 -18.17 22.23 2.12
C ALA A 22 -19.36 22.66 1.25
N GLN A 23 -20.25 23.45 1.83
CA GLN A 23 -21.21 24.26 1.09
C GLN A 23 -20.61 25.65 0.90
N ILE A 24 -20.62 26.14 -0.34
CA ILE A 24 -20.14 27.48 -0.69
C ILE A 24 -21.36 28.27 -1.14
N LEU A 25 -21.67 29.36 -0.45
CA LEU A 25 -22.81 30.22 -0.75
C LEU A 25 -22.33 31.66 -0.93
N ASP A 26 -23.09 32.44 -1.69
CA ASP A 26 -22.88 33.89 -1.81
C ASP A 26 -23.25 34.55 -0.48
N PRO A 27 -22.43 35.48 0.07
CA PRO A 27 -22.74 36.15 1.33
C PRO A 27 -24.07 36.93 1.29
N ASP A 28 -24.49 37.39 0.11
CA ASP A 28 -25.77 38.09 -0.09
C ASP A 28 -26.97 37.13 -0.14
N ASP A 29 -26.76 35.82 -0.30
CA ASP A 29 -27.82 34.79 -0.34
C ASP A 29 -28.26 34.36 1.07
N THR A 30 -28.77 35.34 1.81
CA THR A 30 -29.25 35.19 3.20
C THR A 30 -30.29 34.06 3.37
N THR A 31 -31.08 33.76 2.33
CA THR A 31 -32.11 32.71 2.37
C THR A 31 -31.48 31.31 2.36
N ASN A 32 -30.52 31.06 1.47
CA ASN A 32 -29.83 29.77 1.43
C ASN A 32 -28.86 29.60 2.60
N ILE A 33 -28.22 30.68 3.08
CA ILE A 33 -27.41 30.66 4.31
C ILE A 33 -28.27 30.23 5.51
N LEU A 34 -29.41 30.88 5.71
CA LEU A 34 -30.35 30.49 6.78
C LEU A 34 -30.79 29.03 6.62
N THR A 35 -31.09 28.60 5.40
CA THR A 35 -31.49 27.21 5.11
C THR A 35 -30.37 26.21 5.41
N ALA A 36 -29.11 26.54 5.10
CA ALA A 36 -27.95 25.71 5.40
C ALA A 36 -27.70 25.61 6.91
N LEU A 37 -27.68 26.76 7.60
CA LEU A 37 -27.43 26.84 9.05
C LEU A 37 -28.53 26.16 9.87
N THR A 38 -29.79 26.29 9.44
CA THR A 38 -30.95 25.76 10.17
C THR A 38 -31.49 24.45 9.62
N GLY A 39 -30.95 23.94 8.51
CA GLY A 39 -31.40 22.69 7.90
C GLY A 39 -31.12 21.44 8.75
N PRO A 40 -31.63 20.27 8.34
CA PRO A 40 -31.39 18.98 9.01
C PRO A 40 -29.91 18.55 9.00
N HIS A 41 -29.09 19.25 8.22
CA HIS A 41 -27.70 18.96 7.96
C HIS A 41 -26.79 20.16 8.24
N SER A 42 -27.14 20.95 9.26
CA SER A 42 -26.42 22.14 9.74
C SER A 42 -24.89 21.96 9.76
N PRO A 43 -24.10 22.93 9.25
CA PRO A 43 -22.64 22.87 9.24
C PRO A 43 -22.07 22.89 10.66
N ASP A 44 -20.87 22.33 10.80
CA ASP A 44 -20.12 22.32 12.05
C ASP A 44 -19.19 23.53 12.16
N VAL A 45 -18.73 24.00 10.99
CA VAL A 45 -17.78 25.10 10.85
C VAL A 45 -18.32 26.11 9.85
N TRP A 46 -18.30 27.39 10.20
CA TRP A 46 -18.68 28.50 9.31
C TRP A 46 -17.47 29.42 9.11
N ILE A 47 -17.08 29.64 7.85
CA ILE A 47 -16.00 30.52 7.41
C ILE A 47 -16.64 31.73 6.71
N CYS A 48 -16.43 32.93 7.24
CA CYS A 48 -17.12 34.15 6.80
C CYS A 48 -16.35 35.42 7.20
N HIS A 49 -16.80 36.58 6.73
CA HIS A 49 -16.44 37.88 7.29
C HIS A 49 -17.35 38.22 8.49
N GLY A 50 -16.86 39.06 9.41
CA GLY A 50 -17.58 39.38 10.66
C GLY A 50 -18.98 39.99 10.45
N GLU A 51 -19.11 40.85 9.44
CA GLU A 51 -20.35 41.55 9.09
C GLU A 51 -21.48 40.64 8.57
N GLU A 52 -21.15 39.44 8.09
CA GLU A 52 -22.13 38.45 7.62
C GLU A 52 -22.91 37.81 8.78
N VAL A 53 -22.40 37.92 10.01
CA VAL A 53 -22.89 37.20 11.17
C VAL A 53 -23.88 38.05 11.97
N THR A 54 -25.18 37.82 11.74
CA THR A 54 -26.23 38.45 12.56
C THR A 54 -26.54 37.65 13.83
N PRO A 55 -26.96 38.30 14.95
CA PRO A 55 -27.33 37.60 16.18
C PRO A 55 -28.43 36.53 16.01
N ASP A 56 -29.40 36.74 15.09
CA ASP A 56 -30.46 35.77 14.80
C ASP A 56 -29.92 34.53 14.07
N LEU A 57 -29.06 34.69 13.07
CA LEU A 57 -28.42 33.55 12.39
C LEU A 57 -27.56 32.74 13.36
N LEU A 58 -26.75 33.44 14.16
CA LEU A 58 -25.84 32.83 15.11
C LEU A 58 -26.59 32.02 16.18
N SER A 59 -27.62 32.60 16.79
CA SER A 59 -28.42 31.92 17.81
C SER A 59 -29.11 30.67 17.26
N ARG A 60 -29.77 30.76 16.09
CA ARG A 60 -30.43 29.62 15.46
C ARG A 60 -29.46 28.51 15.06
N TRP A 61 -28.26 28.87 14.63
CA TRP A 61 -27.23 27.89 14.28
C TRP A 61 -26.65 27.18 15.51
N VAL A 62 -26.29 27.92 16.56
CA VAL A 62 -25.72 27.37 17.81
C VAL A 62 -26.75 26.54 18.59
N GLU A 63 -28.05 26.80 18.42
CA GLU A 63 -29.12 25.96 18.95
C GLU A 63 -29.24 24.60 18.23
N ARG A 64 -28.68 24.44 17.03
CA ARG A 64 -28.64 23.15 16.32
C ARG A 64 -27.58 22.24 16.92
N VAL A 65 -28.04 21.09 17.43
CA VAL A 65 -27.22 20.05 18.07
C VAL A 65 -26.53 20.56 19.34
N PRO A 66 -27.29 20.83 20.42
CA PRO A 66 -26.76 21.42 21.66
C PRO A 66 -25.65 20.61 22.35
N SER A 67 -25.52 19.33 22.00
CA SER A 67 -24.49 18.42 22.51
C SER A 67 -23.13 18.59 21.84
N MET A 68 -22.97 19.48 20.86
CA MET A 68 -21.71 19.69 20.14
C MET A 68 -21.39 21.19 19.98
N PRO A 69 -20.13 21.62 20.19
CA PRO A 69 -19.71 22.98 19.91
C PRO A 69 -19.67 23.25 18.39
N LYS A 70 -19.92 24.50 18.01
CA LYS A 70 -19.75 25.03 16.66
C LYS A 70 -18.46 25.84 16.56
N ALA A 71 -17.91 25.99 15.36
CA ALA A 71 -16.71 26.81 15.12
C ALA A 71 -16.95 27.87 14.05
N LEU A 72 -16.66 29.13 14.38
CA LEU A 72 -16.78 30.28 13.49
C LEU A 72 -15.39 30.86 13.23
N LEU A 73 -14.93 30.77 11.98
CA LEU A 73 -13.65 31.35 11.55
C LEU A 73 -13.93 32.63 10.77
N LEU A 74 -13.38 33.75 11.25
CA LEU A 74 -13.43 35.03 10.56
C LEU A 74 -12.23 35.19 9.63
N VAL A 75 -12.48 35.58 8.37
CA VAL A 75 -11.45 35.86 7.35
C VAL A 75 -11.33 37.37 7.14
N ASP A 76 -10.09 37.85 7.10
CA ASP A 76 -9.75 39.27 7.01
C ASP A 76 -10.23 39.89 5.68
N HIS A 77 -10.63 41.16 5.72
CA HIS A 77 -10.85 41.97 4.51
C HIS A 77 -9.49 42.47 3.99
N ASN A 78 -9.09 42.06 2.79
CA ASN A 78 -7.82 42.50 2.17
C ASN A 78 -7.80 43.97 1.72
N ASP A 79 -8.85 44.75 1.97
CA ASP A 79 -8.94 46.16 1.62
C ASP A 79 -8.36 47.00 2.75
N GLY A 80 -7.04 47.25 2.68
CA GLY A 80 -6.26 47.85 3.74
C GLY A 80 -6.79 49.20 4.27
N ASP A 81 -6.93 49.28 5.60
CA ASP A 81 -6.32 50.32 6.46
C ASP A 81 -6.65 50.17 7.97
N ASP A 82 -7.44 49.17 8.41
CA ASP A 82 -7.80 49.02 9.84
C ASP A 82 -7.59 47.59 10.39
N ASP A 83 -6.41 47.29 10.94
CA ASP A 83 -6.08 46.07 11.71
C ASP A 83 -6.93 45.89 13.01
N ASP A 84 -7.80 46.86 13.35
CA ASP A 84 -8.52 46.94 14.63
C ASP A 84 -9.98 46.41 14.59
N ASP A 85 -10.58 46.15 13.42
CA ASP A 85 -12.01 45.77 13.32
C ASP A 85 -12.26 44.26 13.56
N ASP A 86 -11.30 43.38 13.26
CA ASP A 86 -11.46 41.93 13.42
C ASP A 86 -11.43 41.49 14.89
N GLY A 87 -10.51 42.05 15.69
CA GLY A 87 -10.46 41.81 17.13
C GLY A 87 -11.76 42.22 17.82
N ARG A 88 -12.39 43.30 17.34
CA ARG A 88 -13.70 43.77 17.78
C ARG A 88 -14.81 42.77 17.43
N TRP A 89 -14.87 42.28 16.18
CA TRP A 89 -15.87 41.28 15.77
C TRP A 89 -15.73 39.97 16.54
N VAL A 90 -14.51 39.47 16.71
CA VAL A 90 -14.25 38.26 17.51
C VAL A 90 -14.75 38.45 18.94
N ALA A 91 -14.44 39.57 19.60
CA ALA A 91 -14.89 39.85 20.96
C ALA A 91 -16.43 39.92 21.05
N GLN A 92 -17.07 40.66 20.14
CA GLN A 92 -18.52 40.82 20.08
C GLN A 92 -19.25 39.48 19.85
N LEU A 93 -18.76 38.65 18.94
CA LEU A 93 -19.37 37.35 18.62
C LEU A 93 -19.15 36.30 19.73
N ARG A 94 -18.01 36.36 20.45
CA ARG A 94 -17.78 35.52 21.64
C ARG A 94 -18.79 35.82 22.75
N GLU A 95 -19.14 37.08 22.96
CA GLU A 95 -20.18 37.46 23.95
C GLU A 95 -21.58 36.94 23.58
N LEU A 96 -21.92 36.95 22.29
CA LEU A 96 -23.26 36.59 21.81
C LEU A 96 -23.60 35.09 21.92
N ALA A 97 -22.61 34.20 21.85
CA ALA A 97 -22.86 32.76 21.74
C ALA A 97 -22.47 31.91 22.97
N GLY A 98 -21.74 32.49 23.93
CA GLY A 98 -21.27 31.78 25.13
C GLY A 98 -20.37 30.58 24.82
N GLY A 99 -20.20 29.65 25.77
CA GLY A 99 -19.26 28.51 25.66
C GLY A 99 -19.58 27.41 24.63
N ARG A 100 -20.59 27.60 23.77
CA ARG A 100 -21.01 26.63 22.73
C ARG A 100 -20.50 26.97 21.33
N LEU A 101 -19.91 28.14 21.17
CA LEU A 101 -19.30 28.59 19.93
C LEU A 101 -17.85 28.95 20.20
N VAL A 102 -16.95 28.43 19.37
CA VAL A 102 -15.57 28.91 19.34
C VAL A 102 -15.41 29.82 18.15
N VAL A 103 -15.07 31.08 18.43
CA VAL A 103 -14.82 32.11 17.42
C VAL A 103 -13.34 32.44 17.43
N ALA A 104 -12.72 32.51 16.25
CA ALA A 104 -11.38 33.03 16.07
C ALA A 104 -11.24 33.66 14.68
N SER A 105 -10.27 34.56 14.52
CA SER A 105 -9.83 35.03 13.19
C SER A 105 -8.73 34.11 12.63
N VAL A 106 -8.48 34.19 11.32
CA VAL A 106 -7.34 33.49 10.70
C VAL A 106 -6.02 33.92 11.35
N ALA A 107 -5.87 35.19 11.69
CA ALA A 107 -4.69 35.72 12.39
C ALA A 107 -4.52 35.13 13.80
N GLU A 108 -5.59 35.00 14.60
CA GLU A 108 -5.53 34.34 15.92
C GLU A 108 -5.10 32.85 15.78
N CYS A 109 -5.49 32.20 14.68
CA CYS A 109 -5.07 30.84 14.35
C CYS A 109 -3.66 30.76 13.72
N ALA A 110 -3.09 31.87 13.24
CA ALA A 110 -1.73 31.90 12.70
C ALA A 110 -0.67 31.61 13.78
N VAL A 111 -0.96 31.89 15.05
CA VAL A 111 -0.13 31.51 16.22
C VAL A 111 -0.05 29.98 16.40
N LEU A 112 -0.97 29.22 15.80
CA LEU A 112 -0.99 27.75 15.78
C LEU A 112 -0.21 27.16 14.58
N HIS A 113 0.48 27.99 13.79
CA HIS A 113 1.28 27.57 12.64
C HIS A 113 2.77 27.52 13.00
N THR A 114 3.39 26.35 12.79
CA THR A 114 4.86 26.23 12.77
C THR A 114 5.32 25.96 11.33
N GLY A 115 5.37 26.99 10.50
CA GLY A 115 5.86 26.87 9.12
C GLY A 115 6.26 28.23 8.57
N THR A 116 7.54 28.40 8.23
CA THR A 116 8.09 29.62 7.64
C THR A 116 7.57 29.85 6.22
N HIS A 117 7.26 31.10 5.90
CA HIS A 117 6.90 31.58 4.56
C HIS A 117 7.94 31.15 3.50
N GLU A 118 7.50 30.38 2.50
CA GLU A 118 8.22 30.26 1.22
C GLU A 118 7.50 31.13 0.18
N GLU A 119 8.10 32.27 -0.16
CA GLU A 119 7.67 33.11 -1.29
C GLU A 119 7.93 32.39 -2.62
N LYS A 120 6.90 32.25 -3.47
CA LYS A 120 6.98 32.29 -4.95
C LYS A 120 5.60 32.17 -5.64
N ASN A 121 5.42 33.01 -6.67
CA ASN A 121 4.42 33.09 -7.75
C ASN A 121 2.91 33.21 -7.38
N GLY A 122 2.24 34.19 -8.02
CA GLY A 122 0.89 34.67 -7.66
C GLY A 122 -0.23 33.62 -7.63
N ASP A 123 -0.27 32.66 -8.58
CA ASP A 123 -1.32 31.61 -8.60
C ASP A 123 -1.11 30.52 -7.55
N GLU A 124 0.14 30.17 -7.21
CA GLU A 124 0.42 29.25 -6.10
C GLU A 124 0.10 29.89 -4.74
N ASN A 125 0.18 31.21 -4.65
CA ASN A 125 -0.08 31.95 -3.43
C ASN A 125 -1.57 31.91 -3.04
N ASP A 126 -2.46 32.06 -4.02
CA ASP A 126 -3.92 32.04 -3.82
C ASP A 126 -4.42 30.65 -3.36
N GLN A 127 -3.92 29.56 -3.97
CA GLN A 127 -4.25 28.20 -3.50
C GLN A 127 -3.72 27.93 -2.08
N LYS A 128 -2.49 28.34 -1.77
CA LYS A 128 -1.90 28.16 -0.44
C LYS A 128 -2.68 28.88 0.65
N GLU A 129 -3.18 30.09 0.37
CA GLU A 129 -3.97 30.86 1.32
C GLU A 129 -5.33 30.19 1.62
N LYS A 130 -6.03 29.69 0.60
CA LYS A 130 -7.28 28.95 0.82
C LYS A 130 -7.09 27.69 1.65
N GLU A 131 -6.02 26.94 1.38
CA GLU A 131 -5.65 25.78 2.18
C GLU A 131 -5.31 26.18 3.63
N ARG A 132 -4.67 27.34 3.84
CA ARG A 132 -4.40 27.89 5.18
C ARG A 132 -5.69 28.14 5.96
N ILE A 133 -6.68 28.77 5.34
CA ILE A 133 -8.00 29.05 5.94
C ILE A 133 -8.70 27.73 6.31
N LEU A 134 -8.74 26.74 5.41
CA LEU A 134 -9.35 25.44 5.69
C LEU A 134 -8.66 24.70 6.85
N ARG A 135 -7.33 24.78 6.94
CA ARG A 135 -6.55 24.19 8.05
C ARG A 135 -6.85 24.88 9.37
N ALA A 136 -6.93 26.21 9.39
CA ALA A 136 -7.30 26.98 10.57
C ALA A 136 -8.72 26.59 11.04
N ALA A 137 -9.67 26.52 10.12
CA ALA A 137 -11.06 26.17 10.40
C ALA A 137 -11.20 24.75 10.99
N GLU A 138 -10.48 23.78 10.42
CA GLU A 138 -10.43 22.39 10.90
C GLU A 138 -9.86 22.29 12.32
N LYS A 139 -8.75 22.99 12.60
CA LYS A 139 -8.14 23.03 13.93
C LYS A 139 -9.00 23.75 14.96
N LEU A 140 -9.65 24.85 14.58
CA LEU A 140 -10.56 25.61 15.43
C LEU A 140 -11.75 24.74 15.88
N TYR A 141 -12.31 23.95 14.96
CA TYR A 141 -13.34 22.98 15.30
C TYR A 141 -12.84 21.95 16.31
N ALA A 142 -11.66 21.35 16.09
CA ALA A 142 -11.08 20.41 17.03
C ALA A 142 -10.77 21.04 18.39
N GLN A 143 -10.36 22.30 18.44
CA GLN A 143 -10.15 23.06 19.67
C GLN A 143 -11.46 23.20 20.45
N GLY A 144 -12.55 23.60 19.78
CA GLY A 144 -13.86 23.65 20.42
C GLY A 144 -14.29 22.32 20.99
N ARG A 145 -14.08 21.23 20.25
CA ARG A 145 -14.38 19.87 20.72
C ARG A 145 -13.54 19.45 21.93
N ALA A 146 -12.24 19.78 21.92
CA ALA A 146 -11.34 19.45 23.01
C ALA A 146 -11.69 20.18 24.32
N HIS A 147 -12.18 21.42 24.25
CA HIS A 147 -12.51 22.24 25.43
C HIS A 147 -13.99 22.19 25.83
N PHE A 148 -14.86 21.62 25.01
CA PHE A 148 -16.28 21.53 25.30
C PHE A 148 -16.57 20.53 26.43
N SER A 149 -17.12 21.02 27.54
CA SER A 149 -17.73 20.19 28.57
C SER A 149 -19.25 20.33 28.47
N PRO A 150 -20.01 19.27 28.11
CA PRO A 150 -21.45 19.28 28.24
C PRO A 150 -21.78 19.59 29.70
N SER A 151 -22.69 20.54 29.92
CA SER A 151 -23.08 21.08 31.23
C SER A 151 -23.15 20.04 32.36
N THR A 152 -22.06 19.90 33.11
CA THR A 152 -22.04 19.28 34.44
C THR A 152 -22.42 20.38 35.44
N PRO A 153 -23.22 20.10 36.48
CA PRO A 153 -23.40 21.05 37.57
C PRO A 153 -22.03 21.48 38.11
N PRO A 154 -21.86 22.73 38.57
CA PRO A 154 -20.62 23.14 39.21
C PRO A 154 -20.31 22.12 40.30
N ALA A 155 -19.08 21.60 40.32
CA ALA A 155 -18.61 20.80 41.44
C ALA A 155 -18.86 21.63 42.70
N GLN A 156 -19.85 21.23 43.51
CA GLN A 156 -20.03 21.79 44.84
C GLN A 156 -18.76 21.47 45.60
N ASN A 157 -17.98 22.53 45.92
CA ASN A 157 -16.85 22.56 46.83
C ASN A 157 -16.47 21.17 47.37
N ALA A 158 -15.68 20.44 46.59
CA ALA A 158 -14.88 19.38 47.18
C ALA A 158 -13.92 20.11 48.11
N ASN A 159 -14.15 20.01 49.42
CA ASN A 159 -13.16 20.34 50.42
C ASN A 159 -11.85 19.71 49.94
N GLU A 160 -10.84 20.54 49.67
CA GLU A 160 -9.48 20.09 49.44
C GLU A 160 -9.02 19.39 50.72
N ASP A 161 -9.27 18.09 50.81
CA ASP A 161 -8.53 17.23 51.72
C ASP A 161 -7.14 17.10 51.11
N THR A 162 -6.27 18.06 51.44
CA THR A 162 -4.91 18.23 50.89
C THR A 162 -3.98 17.04 51.16
N ASN A 163 -4.50 15.96 51.74
CA ASN A 163 -3.80 14.72 52.07
C ASN A 163 -4.22 13.51 51.20
N HIS A 164 -5.21 13.63 50.31
CA HIS A 164 -5.62 12.52 49.42
C HIS A 164 -4.74 12.49 48.15
N LYS A 165 -3.90 11.47 48.00
CA LYS A 165 -3.14 11.26 46.75
C LYS A 165 -4.10 10.86 45.62
N LYS A 166 -4.12 11.64 44.53
CA LYS A 166 -4.86 11.31 43.30
C LYS A 166 -4.51 9.89 42.82
N THR A 167 -5.51 9.12 42.48
CA THR A 167 -5.39 7.74 41.98
C THR A 167 -5.64 7.68 40.47
N VAL A 168 -4.76 6.97 39.75
CA VAL A 168 -4.86 6.81 38.29
C VAL A 168 -4.70 5.34 37.91
N ILE A 169 -5.67 4.81 37.18
CA ILE A 169 -5.56 3.47 36.56
C ILE A 169 -5.20 3.62 35.09
N LEU A 170 -4.11 2.98 34.66
CA LEU A 170 -3.66 2.96 33.27
C LEU A 170 -3.89 1.58 32.64
N VAL A 171 -4.61 1.53 31.51
CA VAL A 171 -4.88 0.30 30.77
C VAL A 171 -3.94 0.19 29.58
N GLY A 172 -3.17 -0.89 29.54
CA GLY A 172 -2.07 -1.14 28.62
C GLY A 172 -0.72 -0.70 29.20
N THR A 173 0.31 -1.52 28.99
CA THR A 173 1.70 -1.31 29.45
C THR A 173 2.67 -1.10 28.29
N GLY A 174 2.16 -0.53 27.19
CA GLY A 174 2.98 -0.01 26.10
C GLY A 174 3.86 1.15 26.55
N ILE A 175 4.88 1.50 25.77
CA ILE A 175 5.88 2.50 26.18
C ILE A 175 5.28 3.88 26.50
N VAL A 176 4.22 4.26 25.79
CA VAL A 176 3.47 5.50 26.07
C VAL A 176 2.92 5.51 27.49
N ASN A 177 2.28 4.41 27.93
CA ASN A 177 1.71 4.31 29.26
C ASN A 177 2.77 4.06 30.34
N LEU A 178 3.88 3.36 30.04
CA LEU A 178 4.98 3.21 30.99
C LEU A 178 5.61 4.58 31.30
N LEU A 179 5.92 5.38 30.29
CA LEU A 179 6.42 6.74 30.51
C LEU A 179 5.38 7.65 31.16
N THR A 180 4.10 7.53 30.78
CA THR A 180 3.04 8.28 31.44
C THR A 180 2.95 7.92 32.92
N ALA A 181 2.95 6.64 33.27
CA ALA A 181 2.86 6.20 34.66
C ALA A 181 4.08 6.63 35.48
N GLU A 182 5.29 6.51 34.93
CA GLU A 182 6.51 7.02 35.58
C GLU A 182 6.39 8.53 35.82
N TYR A 183 6.00 9.28 34.79
CA TYR A 183 5.88 10.74 34.86
C TYR A 183 4.86 11.19 35.92
N LEU A 184 3.73 10.47 36.06
CA LEU A 184 2.71 10.70 37.07
C LEU A 184 3.18 10.30 38.48
N ALA A 185 3.82 9.12 38.61
CA ALA A 185 4.28 8.57 39.89
C ALA A 185 5.42 9.39 40.49
N ALA A 186 6.37 9.84 39.66
CA ALA A 186 7.46 10.74 40.05
C ALA A 186 6.94 12.07 40.63
N ARG A 187 5.69 12.44 40.32
CA ARG A 187 4.99 13.63 40.82
C ARG A 187 3.97 13.31 41.92
N GLY A 188 4.09 12.14 42.56
CA GLY A 188 3.34 11.77 43.75
C GLY A 188 1.94 11.17 43.50
N THR A 189 1.57 10.91 42.25
CA THR A 189 0.29 10.28 41.88
C THR A 189 0.34 8.78 42.15
N LYS A 190 -0.70 8.19 42.75
CA LYS A 190 -0.78 6.73 42.90
C LYS A 190 -1.22 6.11 41.58
N VAL A 191 -0.38 5.30 40.96
CA VAL A 191 -0.64 4.66 39.67
C VAL A 191 -0.81 3.15 39.78
N THR A 192 -1.78 2.60 39.07
CA THR A 192 -1.94 1.16 38.86
C THR A 192 -2.03 0.89 37.37
N LEU A 193 -1.11 0.10 36.82
CA LEU A 193 -1.13 -0.31 35.42
C LEU A 193 -1.74 -1.70 35.28
N ILE A 194 -2.52 -1.89 34.22
CA ILE A 194 -3.23 -3.15 33.96
C ILE A 194 -2.98 -3.55 32.51
N ASP A 195 -2.57 -4.79 32.27
CA ASP A 195 -2.39 -5.34 30.92
C ASP A 195 -3.06 -6.70 30.76
N SER A 196 -3.62 -6.93 29.57
CA SER A 196 -4.14 -8.24 29.16
C SER A 196 -3.02 -9.26 28.87
N GLY A 197 -1.82 -8.77 28.56
CA GLY A 197 -0.63 -9.57 28.32
C GLY A 197 0.05 -10.04 29.61
N PRO A 198 0.92 -11.05 29.48
CA PRO A 198 1.72 -11.53 30.61
C PRO A 198 2.78 -10.50 31.03
N ASP A 199 3.32 -10.66 32.24
CA ASP A 199 4.44 -9.85 32.73
C ASP A 199 5.67 -10.00 31.82
N PRO A 200 6.12 -8.94 31.13
CA PRO A 200 7.27 -9.00 30.23
C PRO A 200 8.60 -9.12 30.98
N THR A 201 8.63 -8.86 32.29
CA THR A 201 9.84 -8.95 33.12
C THR A 201 10.18 -10.37 33.56
N LEU A 202 9.17 -11.25 33.61
CA LEU A 202 9.29 -12.65 34.02
C LEU A 202 9.66 -13.60 32.87
N GLN A 203 9.72 -13.11 31.63
CA GLN A 203 10.13 -13.92 30.49
C GLN A 203 11.61 -14.26 30.59
N THR A 204 11.92 -15.45 31.12
CA THR A 204 13.24 -16.05 31.02
C THR A 204 13.46 -16.58 29.60
N PRO A 205 14.68 -16.45 29.04
CA PRO A 205 15.01 -17.17 27.82
C PRO A 205 14.95 -18.67 28.14
N ALA A 206 14.00 -19.39 27.53
CA ALA A 206 13.98 -20.83 27.64
C ALA A 206 15.33 -21.38 27.13
N ALA A 207 15.99 -22.19 27.96
CA ALA A 207 17.15 -22.96 27.53
C ALA A 207 16.81 -23.76 26.26
N PRO A 208 17.78 -24.00 25.35
CA PRO A 208 17.54 -24.73 24.12
C PRO A 208 17.21 -26.19 24.45
N THR A 209 15.94 -26.50 24.65
CA THR A 209 15.47 -27.88 24.74
C THR A 209 15.19 -28.38 23.32
N THR A 210 15.83 -29.49 22.98
CA THR A 210 15.81 -30.16 21.68
C THR A 210 14.49 -30.88 21.37
N THR A 211 13.37 -30.42 21.93
CA THR A 211 12.06 -31.02 21.74
C THR A 211 11.07 -30.02 21.14
N THR A 212 10.64 -30.35 19.92
CA THR A 212 9.58 -29.71 19.13
C THR A 212 8.22 -29.76 19.85
N SER A 213 8.06 -28.97 20.91
CA SER A 213 6.76 -28.70 21.54
C SER A 213 6.35 -27.25 21.28
N SER A 214 5.17 -27.11 20.69
CA SER A 214 4.59 -25.93 20.04
C SER A 214 4.03 -24.85 20.98
N ASN A 215 4.58 -24.68 22.19
CA ASN A 215 4.01 -23.78 23.22
C ASN A 215 4.89 -22.54 23.51
N ASN A 216 5.51 -21.94 22.49
CA ASN A 216 6.42 -20.81 22.66
C ASN A 216 5.99 -19.56 21.85
N THR A 217 4.74 -19.09 22.07
CA THR A 217 4.09 -17.98 21.36
C THR A 217 3.67 -16.80 22.24
N ASP A 218 4.16 -16.71 23.48
CA ASP A 218 3.76 -15.64 24.42
C ASP A 218 4.13 -14.23 23.94
N TRP A 219 5.17 -14.07 23.12
CA TRP A 219 5.51 -12.77 22.52
C TRP A 219 4.37 -12.21 21.66
N ALA A 220 3.55 -13.06 21.04
CA ALA A 220 2.42 -12.60 20.24
C ALA A 220 1.34 -11.96 21.13
N ARG A 221 1.20 -12.37 22.39
CA ARG A 221 0.25 -11.79 23.34
C ARG A 221 0.71 -10.43 23.88
N LEU A 222 2.00 -10.12 23.79
CA LEU A 222 2.54 -8.84 24.23
C LEU A 222 2.15 -7.70 23.29
N GLY A 223 1.98 -6.51 23.87
CA GLY A 223 1.82 -5.27 23.11
C GLY A 223 3.07 -4.89 22.33
N ILE A 224 2.96 -3.88 21.47
CA ILE A 224 4.02 -3.46 20.53
C ILE A 224 5.42 -3.35 21.16
N THR A 225 5.53 -2.80 22.38
CA THR A 225 6.81 -2.61 23.09
C THR A 225 7.64 -3.88 23.20
N HIS A 226 7.01 -5.02 23.51
CA HIS A 226 7.69 -6.30 23.78
C HIS A 226 7.37 -7.40 22.76
N GLY A 227 6.30 -7.27 21.96
CA GLY A 227 5.92 -8.25 20.95
C GLY A 227 6.80 -8.22 19.68
N GLY A 228 7.71 -7.25 19.56
CA GLY A 228 8.62 -7.08 18.42
C GLY A 228 10.07 -7.39 18.75
N GLY A 229 10.98 -6.79 17.99
CA GLY A 229 12.42 -6.80 18.26
C GLY A 229 12.83 -5.74 19.28
N ASN A 230 13.96 -5.98 19.94
CA ASN A 230 14.52 -5.18 21.01
C ASN A 230 15.16 -3.87 20.50
N ALA A 231 14.37 -3.00 19.87
CA ALA A 231 14.86 -1.77 19.26
C ALA A 231 13.77 -0.70 19.14
N ARG A 232 14.07 0.54 19.56
CA ARG A 232 13.27 1.72 19.23
C ARG A 232 14.16 2.88 18.81
N MET A 233 13.59 3.76 17.99
CA MET A 233 14.27 4.90 17.39
C MET A 233 13.44 6.17 17.62
N TYR A 234 14.13 7.26 17.90
CA TYR A 234 13.60 8.61 17.84
C TYR A 234 14.35 9.40 16.75
N THR A 235 13.58 10.09 15.91
CA THR A 235 14.07 11.17 15.03
C THR A 235 12.98 12.23 14.90
N HIS A 236 13.33 13.46 14.53
CA HIS A 236 12.38 14.56 14.34
C HIS A 236 11.31 14.26 13.27
N SER A 237 11.62 13.37 12.32
CA SER A 237 10.72 12.97 11.23
C SER A 237 10.08 11.60 11.44
N GLU A 238 10.09 11.03 12.65
CA GLU A 238 9.46 9.73 12.90
C GLU A 238 7.93 9.80 12.67
N ALA A 239 7.28 8.67 12.39
CA ALA A 239 5.85 8.61 12.06
C ALA A 239 5.46 9.33 10.77
N ASP A 240 5.95 8.82 9.64
CA ASP A 240 5.56 9.32 8.33
C ASP A 240 4.03 9.34 8.14
N ASN A 241 3.52 10.43 7.55
CA ASN A 241 2.11 10.54 7.22
C ASN A 241 1.81 9.89 5.87
N TYR A 242 1.28 8.67 5.89
CA TYR A 242 0.94 7.92 4.68
C TYR A 242 -0.31 8.44 3.94
N ASN A 243 -1.03 9.44 4.48
CA ASN A 243 -2.08 10.13 3.73
C ASN A 243 -1.51 11.17 2.75
N GLU A 244 -0.22 11.51 2.86
CA GLU A 244 0.41 12.52 2.01
C GLU A 244 0.30 12.16 0.51
N LYS A 245 -0.05 13.16 -0.30
CA LYS A 245 -0.21 13.01 -1.74
C LYS A 245 0.91 13.78 -2.44
N GLY A 246 1.64 13.08 -3.30
CA GLY A 246 2.72 13.69 -4.10
C GLY A 246 4.07 13.80 -3.39
N SER A 247 4.25 13.16 -2.23
CA SER A 247 5.57 13.06 -1.59
C SER A 247 6.59 12.44 -2.57
N VAL A 248 7.78 13.03 -2.66
CA VAL A 248 8.89 12.46 -3.42
C VAL A 248 9.37 11.15 -2.78
N ILE A 249 9.18 11.01 -1.46
CA ILE A 249 9.56 9.83 -0.67
C ILE A 249 8.46 8.77 -0.75
N TYR A 250 7.18 9.14 -0.60
CA TYR A 250 6.03 8.22 -0.60
C TYR A 250 5.02 8.57 -1.71
N ARG A 251 5.12 7.91 -2.88
CA ARG A 251 4.22 8.19 -4.01
C ARG A 251 3.04 7.21 -4.05
N ASP A 252 1.83 7.79 -4.04
CA ASP A 252 0.53 7.10 -4.22
C ASP A 252 0.20 5.99 -3.22
N MET A 253 -0.02 6.38 -1.96
CA MET A 253 -0.41 5.49 -0.86
C MET A 253 -1.93 5.25 -0.77
N ARG A 254 -2.75 5.86 -1.64
CA ARG A 254 -4.22 5.89 -1.46
C ARG A 254 -4.80 4.47 -1.35
N ALA A 255 -4.60 3.65 -2.36
CA ALA A 255 -5.21 2.32 -2.43
C ALA A 255 -4.36 1.21 -1.78
N VAL A 256 -3.38 1.56 -0.93
CA VAL A 256 -2.40 0.60 -0.42
C VAL A 256 -3.06 -0.52 0.41
N PHE A 257 -4.13 -0.19 1.14
CA PHE A 257 -4.90 -1.15 1.93
C PHE A 257 -5.83 -2.05 1.09
N ARG A 258 -6.11 -1.69 -0.17
CA ARG A 258 -6.99 -2.46 -1.07
C ARG A 258 -6.24 -3.46 -1.95
N ARG A 259 -4.93 -3.59 -1.77
CA ARG A 259 -4.08 -4.53 -2.52
C ARG A 259 -3.34 -5.43 -1.53
N GLY A 260 -3.19 -6.70 -1.89
CA GLY A 260 -2.37 -7.65 -1.13
C GLY A 260 -0.89 -7.24 -1.15
N VAL A 261 -0.09 -7.66 -0.16
CA VAL A 261 1.35 -7.38 -0.10
C VAL A 261 2.06 -7.77 -1.40
N ARG A 262 1.89 -9.00 -1.87
CA ARG A 262 2.48 -9.49 -3.13
C ARG A 262 1.98 -8.76 -4.39
N ALA A 263 0.86 -8.04 -4.28
CA ALA A 263 0.31 -7.20 -5.34
C ALA A 263 0.71 -5.72 -5.19
N GLY A 264 1.67 -5.41 -4.32
CA GLY A 264 2.19 -4.07 -4.09
C GLY A 264 1.34 -3.20 -3.15
N GLY A 265 0.41 -3.80 -2.41
CA GLY A 265 -0.27 -3.12 -1.30
C GLY A 265 0.28 -3.51 0.06
N TRP A 266 -0.50 -3.25 1.10
CA TRP A 266 -0.17 -3.60 2.48
C TRP A 266 -1.10 -4.68 3.03
N SER A 267 -2.18 -5.05 2.36
CA SER A 267 -3.15 -5.99 2.94
C SER A 267 -2.57 -7.40 3.07
N VAL A 268 -2.59 -7.94 4.28
CA VAL A 268 -2.28 -9.36 4.56
C VAL A 268 -3.56 -10.21 4.47
N LYS A 269 -4.73 -9.57 4.63
CA LYS A 269 -6.06 -10.17 4.46
C LYS A 269 -6.63 -9.83 3.08
N ASP A 270 -7.47 -10.70 2.51
CA ASP A 270 -8.20 -10.40 1.26
C ASP A 270 -9.13 -9.18 1.46
N PRO A 271 -8.93 -8.06 0.74
CA PRO A 271 -9.73 -6.84 0.89
C PRO A 271 -11.24 -7.04 0.69
N ARG A 272 -11.65 -8.08 -0.05
CA ARG A 272 -13.07 -8.43 -0.25
C ARG A 272 -13.74 -8.96 1.02
N ARG A 273 -12.94 -9.33 2.02
CA ARG A 273 -13.40 -9.84 3.33
C ARG A 273 -13.38 -8.78 4.43
N PHE A 274 -13.12 -7.52 4.11
CA PHE A 274 -13.15 -6.46 5.10
C PHE A 274 -14.55 -6.29 5.69
N CYS A 275 -14.63 -6.25 7.01
CA CYS A 275 -15.85 -5.95 7.74
C CYS A 275 -16.28 -4.48 7.49
N ALA A 276 -17.45 -4.08 7.99
CA ALA A 276 -17.94 -2.72 7.81
C ALA A 276 -17.01 -1.67 8.46
N ALA A 277 -16.46 -1.96 9.65
CA ALA A 277 -15.54 -1.07 10.34
C ALA A 277 -14.19 -0.95 9.60
N GLU A 278 -13.63 -2.06 9.11
CA GLU A 278 -12.40 -2.07 8.31
C GLU A 278 -12.59 -1.28 7.00
N ARG A 279 -13.69 -1.51 6.28
CA ARG A 279 -14.00 -0.74 5.05
C ARG A 279 -14.14 0.75 5.35
N SER A 280 -14.87 1.12 6.40
CA SER A 280 -15.05 2.51 6.78
C SER A 280 -13.73 3.19 7.14
N TRP A 281 -12.84 2.47 7.84
CA TRP A 281 -11.52 2.97 8.20
C TRP A 281 -10.63 3.18 6.96
N VAL A 282 -10.60 2.21 6.03
CA VAL A 282 -9.83 2.33 4.78
C VAL A 282 -10.37 3.46 3.91
N GLU A 283 -11.69 3.60 3.81
CA GLU A 283 -12.34 4.70 3.09
C GLU A 283 -12.00 6.06 3.73
N ALA A 284 -11.98 6.16 5.06
CA ALA A 284 -11.59 7.37 5.77
C ALA A 284 -10.12 7.73 5.49
N PHE A 285 -9.22 6.74 5.48
CA PHE A 285 -7.81 6.93 5.13
C PHE A 285 -7.63 7.44 3.70
N GLU A 286 -8.32 6.82 2.74
CA GLU A 286 -8.30 7.18 1.31
C GLU A 286 -8.91 8.56 1.05
N GLY A 287 -9.92 8.93 1.84
CA GLY A 287 -10.70 10.15 1.70
C GLY A 287 -10.01 11.43 2.19
N VAL A 288 -8.89 11.35 2.91
CA VAL A 288 -8.19 12.53 3.43
C VAL A 288 -7.73 13.45 2.26
N PRO A 289 -8.17 14.72 2.19
CA PRO A 289 -7.73 15.66 1.16
C PRO A 289 -6.23 16.00 1.25
N SER A 290 -5.62 16.42 0.15
CA SER A 290 -4.17 16.72 0.10
C SER A 290 -3.75 17.80 1.10
N TRP A 291 -4.53 18.89 1.20
CA TRP A 291 -4.26 20.00 2.11
C TRP A 291 -4.27 19.56 3.58
N MET A 292 -5.18 18.63 3.92
CA MET A 292 -5.35 18.11 5.26
C MET A 292 -4.25 17.13 5.63
N ALA A 293 -3.88 16.23 4.70
CA ALA A 293 -2.74 15.33 4.88
C ALA A 293 -1.43 16.12 5.10
N CYS A 294 -1.23 17.21 4.35
CA CYS A 294 -0.10 18.12 4.57
C CYS A 294 -0.11 18.72 5.99
N ALA A 295 -1.26 19.17 6.48
CA ALA A 295 -1.38 19.72 7.83
C ALA A 295 -1.09 18.68 8.92
N PHE A 296 -1.63 17.47 8.79
CA PHE A 296 -1.39 16.39 9.73
C PHE A 296 0.08 15.99 9.82
N ARG A 297 0.81 16.03 8.70
CA ARG A 297 2.26 15.78 8.69
C ARG A 297 3.00 16.84 9.51
N GLU A 298 2.70 18.12 9.30
CA GLU A 298 3.34 19.19 10.08
C GLU A 298 3.01 19.10 11.57
N ASP A 299 1.77 18.70 11.91
CA ASP A 299 1.35 18.47 13.29
C ASP A 299 2.16 17.33 13.94
N ILE A 300 2.40 16.23 13.22
CA ILE A 300 3.25 15.13 13.68
C ILE A 300 4.68 15.61 13.94
N TYR A 301 5.27 16.37 13.01
CA TYR A 301 6.62 16.90 13.18
C TYR A 301 6.72 17.90 14.33
N ALA A 302 5.70 18.72 14.56
CA ALA A 302 5.64 19.61 15.70
C ALA A 302 5.64 18.82 17.03
N VAL A 303 4.82 17.77 17.13
CA VAL A 303 4.80 16.89 18.31
C VAL A 303 6.13 16.17 18.49
N ASN A 304 6.76 15.67 17.42
CA ASN A 304 8.04 14.99 17.51
C ASN A 304 9.16 15.92 18.02
N ARG A 305 9.26 17.15 17.51
CA ARG A 305 10.28 18.11 17.97
C ARG A 305 10.14 18.39 19.46
N GLU A 306 8.91 18.57 19.93
CA GLU A 306 8.63 18.78 21.34
C GLU A 306 8.96 17.55 22.17
N ALA A 307 8.59 16.36 21.69
CA ALA A 307 8.97 15.11 22.33
C ALA A 307 10.49 14.92 22.38
N GLY A 308 11.23 15.35 21.35
CA GLY A 308 12.68 15.35 21.32
C GLY A 308 13.30 16.17 22.44
N ARG A 309 12.81 17.40 22.66
CA ARG A 309 13.22 18.21 23.81
C ARG A 309 13.01 17.49 25.13
N LEU A 310 11.82 16.91 25.31
CA LEU A 310 11.47 16.17 26.52
C LEU A 310 12.30 14.88 26.68
N TRP A 311 12.67 14.23 25.58
CA TRP A 311 13.59 13.10 25.60
C TRP A 311 14.99 13.49 26.07
N GLU A 312 15.54 14.61 25.60
CA GLU A 312 16.84 15.12 26.08
C GLU A 312 16.77 15.45 27.57
N GLU A 313 15.72 16.16 28.01
CA GLU A 313 15.51 16.45 29.43
C GLU A 313 15.43 15.17 30.26
N TYR A 314 14.77 14.13 29.75
CA TYR A 314 14.64 12.84 30.42
C TYR A 314 15.94 12.03 30.44
N LEU A 315 16.73 12.07 29.37
CA LEU A 315 18.07 11.48 29.28
C LEU A 315 19.02 12.09 30.32
N ASP A 316 18.94 13.41 30.51
CA ASP A 316 19.78 14.14 31.46
C ASP A 316 19.34 13.91 32.93
N GLN A 317 18.03 13.84 33.20
CA GLN A 317 17.50 13.68 34.56
C GLN A 317 17.55 12.24 35.07
N GLU A 318 17.39 11.27 34.18
CA GLU A 318 17.22 9.85 34.55
C GLU A 318 18.27 8.95 33.90
N GLU A 319 19.55 9.36 33.96
CA GLU A 319 20.70 8.65 33.35
C GLU A 319 20.70 7.14 33.66
N THR A 320 20.37 6.77 34.91
CA THR A 320 20.32 5.37 35.35
C THR A 320 19.32 4.51 34.58
N LEU A 321 18.24 5.08 34.00
CA LEU A 321 17.31 4.32 33.18
C LEU A 321 17.91 3.93 31.82
N PHE A 322 18.93 4.65 31.36
CA PHE A 322 19.58 4.46 30.06
C PHE A 322 20.88 3.66 30.14
N GLU A 323 21.32 3.27 31.33
CA GLU A 323 22.47 2.37 31.47
C GLU A 323 22.15 0.98 30.92
N GLY A 324 23.06 0.43 30.10
CA GLY A 324 22.91 -0.93 29.57
C GLY A 324 21.72 -1.12 28.62
N VAL A 325 21.15 -0.04 28.07
CA VAL A 325 20.10 -0.11 27.04
C VAL A 325 20.64 0.15 25.63
N GLU A 326 21.95 0.10 25.43
CA GLU A 326 22.61 0.38 24.14
C GLU A 326 22.13 1.68 23.48
N LEU A 327 22.13 2.78 24.25
CA LEU A 327 21.82 4.10 23.72
C LEU A 327 22.82 4.49 22.62
N ARG A 328 22.34 4.73 21.41
CA ARG A 328 23.15 5.20 20.27
C ARG A 328 22.60 6.53 19.77
N ARG A 329 23.48 7.53 19.67
CA ARG A 329 23.18 8.85 19.12
C ARG A 329 23.43 8.89 17.62
N ASP A 330 22.70 9.79 16.97
CA ASP A 330 22.66 10.03 15.53
C ASP A 330 22.21 8.82 14.71
N ILE A 331 21.46 9.08 13.65
CA ILE A 331 20.91 8.05 12.77
C ILE A 331 21.48 8.24 11.37
N LEU A 332 22.15 7.20 10.87
CA LEU A 332 22.58 7.14 9.48
C LEU A 332 21.38 6.80 8.60
N ARG A 333 20.99 7.70 7.70
CA ARG A 333 19.90 7.43 6.75
C ARG A 333 20.45 7.12 5.37
N LEU A 334 20.05 5.97 4.84
CA LEU A 334 20.44 5.46 3.53
C LEU A 334 19.27 5.52 2.57
N TYR A 335 19.51 5.99 1.36
CA TYR A 335 18.49 6.15 0.33
C TYR A 335 18.89 5.40 -0.93
N ALA A 336 18.01 4.53 -1.42
CA ALA A 336 18.22 3.83 -2.68
C ALA A 336 18.17 4.78 -3.89
N GLU A 337 17.61 5.99 -3.73
CA GLU A 337 17.39 6.95 -4.82
C GLU A 337 17.89 8.34 -4.46
N LYS A 338 18.52 9.00 -5.44
CA LYS A 338 19.07 10.34 -5.26
C LYS A 338 17.98 11.37 -4.96
N ALA A 339 16.86 11.32 -5.68
CA ALA A 339 15.75 12.26 -5.49
C ALA A 339 15.14 12.17 -4.07
N ALA A 340 14.98 10.95 -3.55
CA ALA A 340 14.53 10.74 -2.17
C ALA A 340 15.55 11.27 -1.15
N CYS A 341 16.86 11.06 -1.40
CA CYS A 341 17.91 11.62 -0.56
C CYS A 341 17.91 13.15 -0.55
N ASP A 342 17.80 13.80 -1.72
CA ASP A 342 17.76 15.26 -1.83
C ASP A 342 16.52 15.84 -1.13
N ALA A 343 15.35 15.20 -1.30
CA ALA A 343 14.14 15.58 -0.57
C ALA A 343 14.31 15.43 0.95
N ALA A 344 14.96 14.36 1.40
CA ALA A 344 15.25 14.14 2.81
C ALA A 344 16.25 15.15 3.40
N VAL A 345 17.25 15.59 2.62
CA VAL A 345 18.14 16.70 3.00
C VAL A 345 17.33 17.97 3.25
N GLY A 346 16.43 18.34 2.33
CA GLY A 346 15.57 19.51 2.49
C GLY A 346 14.66 19.41 3.71
N LEU A 347 14.00 18.26 3.90
CA LEU A 347 13.12 18.00 5.03
C LEU A 347 13.88 18.09 6.37
N ASN A 348 14.96 17.34 6.54
CA ASN A 348 15.71 17.33 7.79
C ASN A 348 16.43 18.67 8.04
N GLY A 349 16.78 19.42 7.00
CA GLY A 349 17.26 20.79 7.11
C GLY A 349 16.21 21.72 7.73
N ARG A 350 14.97 21.70 7.21
CA ARG A 350 13.85 22.49 7.77
C ARG A 350 13.48 22.09 9.20
N LEU A 351 13.60 20.81 9.54
CA LEU A 351 13.37 20.32 10.90
C LEU A 351 14.52 20.63 11.87
N GLY A 352 15.66 21.15 11.38
CA GLY A 352 16.86 21.37 12.21
C GLY A 352 17.58 20.09 12.62
N ALA A 353 17.27 18.96 11.98
CA ALA A 353 17.77 17.63 12.32
C ALA A 353 18.95 17.17 11.46
N LEU A 354 19.24 17.84 10.34
CA LEU A 354 20.34 17.42 9.46
C LEU A 354 21.71 17.70 10.11
N ARG A 355 22.48 16.64 10.38
CA ARG A 355 23.84 16.74 10.95
C ARG A 355 24.91 16.79 9.88
N ALA A 356 24.82 15.94 8.86
CA ALA A 356 25.78 15.91 7.76
C ALA A 356 25.16 15.38 6.47
N ARG A 357 25.59 15.97 5.34
CA ARG A 357 25.39 15.41 4.00
C ARG A 357 26.71 14.80 3.53
N MET A 358 26.70 13.54 3.12
CA MET A 358 27.90 12.85 2.65
C MET A 358 27.89 12.72 1.13
N SER A 359 29.05 12.89 0.48
CA SER A 359 29.22 12.40 -0.89
C SER A 359 29.25 10.88 -0.88
N MET A 360 28.79 10.23 -1.95
CA MET A 360 28.81 8.77 -2.01
C MET A 360 30.24 8.21 -1.94
N GLU A 361 31.21 8.88 -2.55
CA GLU A 361 32.63 8.53 -2.45
C GLU A 361 33.13 8.60 -1.00
N GLY A 362 32.87 9.72 -0.31
CA GLY A 362 33.25 9.90 1.09
C GLY A 362 32.56 8.88 2.00
N PHE A 363 31.26 8.64 1.79
CA PHE A 363 30.48 7.67 2.55
C PHE A 363 31.04 6.25 2.42
N LEU A 364 31.30 5.79 1.19
CA LEU A 364 31.81 4.44 0.92
C LEU A 364 33.24 4.25 1.41
N SER A 365 34.06 5.32 1.42
CA SER A 365 35.40 5.25 2.01
C SER A 365 35.37 4.97 3.52
N GLN A 366 34.37 5.51 4.23
CA GLN A 366 34.17 5.32 5.67
C GLN A 366 33.36 4.05 5.98
N ASN A 367 32.52 3.61 5.06
CA ASN A 367 31.61 2.47 5.22
C ASN A 367 31.70 1.49 4.04
N PRO A 368 32.85 0.81 3.85
CA PRO A 368 33.08 -0.05 2.69
C PRO A 368 32.11 -1.23 2.60
N GLY A 369 31.47 -1.60 3.72
CA GLY A 369 30.44 -2.65 3.76
C GLY A 369 29.21 -2.39 2.86
N PHE A 370 28.95 -1.13 2.49
CA PHE A 370 27.84 -0.76 1.61
C PHE A 370 28.22 -0.64 0.13
N ALA A 371 29.48 -0.91 -0.25
CA ALA A 371 29.95 -0.81 -1.64
C ALA A 371 29.10 -1.68 -2.59
N SER A 372 28.80 -2.93 -2.19
CA SER A 372 27.96 -3.83 -2.98
C SER A 372 26.54 -3.31 -3.20
N ALA A 373 25.97 -2.61 -2.23
CA ALA A 373 24.64 -2.02 -2.37
C ALA A 373 24.65 -0.82 -3.34
N ALA A 374 25.73 -0.03 -3.32
CA ALA A 374 25.92 1.07 -4.27
C ALA A 374 26.15 0.57 -5.70
N GLU A 375 27.03 -0.43 -5.88
CA GLU A 375 27.29 -1.08 -7.18
C GLU A 375 26.02 -1.75 -7.77
N ALA A 376 25.11 -2.22 -6.91
CA ALA A 376 23.86 -2.84 -7.32
C ALA A 376 22.68 -1.86 -7.51
N ASP A 377 22.94 -0.55 -7.56
CA ASP A 377 21.92 0.50 -7.67
C ASP A 377 20.83 0.42 -6.57
N GLN A 378 21.20 -0.03 -5.38
CA GLN A 378 20.35 -0.03 -4.18
C GLN A 378 20.77 1.03 -3.16
N LEU A 379 21.83 1.79 -3.43
CA LEU A 379 22.25 2.90 -2.59
C LEU A 379 22.72 4.08 -3.46
N ALA A 380 22.06 5.23 -3.30
CA ALA A 380 22.29 6.43 -4.09
C ALA A 380 22.65 7.66 -3.24
N GLY A 381 22.38 7.62 -1.94
CA GLY A 381 22.68 8.73 -1.04
C GLY A 381 22.67 8.32 0.42
N ALA A 382 23.41 9.07 1.23
CA ALA A 382 23.50 8.90 2.68
C ALA A 382 23.55 10.27 3.37
N ILE A 383 22.83 10.39 4.48
CA ILE A 383 22.86 11.56 5.37
C ILE A 383 22.93 11.12 6.82
N MET A 384 23.48 11.97 7.68
CA MET A 384 23.41 11.81 9.12
C MET A 384 22.36 12.77 9.68
N VAL A 385 21.48 12.27 10.54
CA VAL A 385 20.45 13.09 11.20
C VAL A 385 20.45 12.91 12.70
N ASP A 386 20.00 13.95 13.38
CA ASP A 386 19.78 13.98 14.83
C ASP A 386 18.70 12.99 15.25
N GLY A 387 18.97 12.28 16.33
CA GLY A 387 18.11 11.23 16.86
C GLY A 387 18.87 10.23 17.72
N PHE A 388 18.18 9.20 18.19
CA PHE A 388 18.80 8.14 18.97
C PHE A 388 18.04 6.82 18.86
N THR A 389 18.71 5.72 19.23
CA THR A 389 18.09 4.42 19.43
C THR A 389 18.34 3.86 20.81
N VAL A 390 17.42 3.04 21.30
CA VAL A 390 17.58 2.25 22.54
C VAL A 390 17.11 0.82 22.31
N ASN A 391 17.72 -0.11 23.05
CA ASN A 391 17.19 -1.44 23.29
C ASN A 391 15.98 -1.32 24.22
N ILE A 392 14.80 -1.44 23.63
CA ILE A 392 13.53 -1.11 24.29
C ILE A 392 13.13 -2.08 25.41
N HIS A 393 13.47 -3.37 25.32
CA HIS A 393 13.10 -4.35 26.35
C HIS A 393 13.82 -4.10 27.69
N PRO A 394 15.17 -3.92 27.75
CA PRO A 394 15.81 -3.57 29.01
C PRO A 394 15.40 -2.18 29.51
N PHE A 395 15.17 -1.21 28.63
CA PHE A 395 14.64 0.10 29.01
C PHE A 395 13.26 0.00 29.67
N ALA A 396 12.33 -0.73 29.05
CA ALA A 396 10.99 -0.96 29.60
C ALA A 396 11.03 -1.72 30.92
N ARG A 397 11.93 -2.71 31.08
CA ARG A 397 12.13 -3.40 32.36
C ARG A 397 12.60 -2.46 33.47
N ARG A 398 13.55 -1.56 33.17
CA ARG A 398 14.00 -0.52 34.13
C ARG A 398 12.87 0.45 34.47
N LEU A 399 12.07 0.86 33.49
CA LEU A 399 10.87 1.69 33.74
C LEU A 399 9.87 1.00 34.67
N VAL A 400 9.57 -0.28 34.45
CA VAL A 400 8.69 -1.07 35.34
C VAL A 400 9.25 -1.06 36.77
N GLY A 401 10.54 -1.36 36.93
CA GLY A 401 11.20 -1.32 38.25
C GLY A 401 11.10 0.04 38.92
N ARG A 402 11.40 1.12 38.19
CA ARG A 402 11.31 2.48 38.70
C ARG A 402 9.89 2.88 39.11
N ILE A 403 8.88 2.53 38.31
CA ILE A 403 7.48 2.77 38.65
C ILE A 403 7.12 2.04 39.95
N SER A 404 7.58 0.81 40.13
CA SER A 404 7.40 0.06 41.38
C SER A 404 8.11 0.70 42.57
N ASP A 405 9.33 1.22 42.39
CA ASP A 405 10.07 1.95 43.44
C ASP A 405 9.35 3.24 43.86
N LEU A 406 8.64 3.89 42.91
CA LEU A 406 7.77 5.04 43.16
C LEU A 406 6.41 4.65 43.77
N GLY A 407 6.16 3.36 44.02
CA GLY A 407 4.93 2.84 44.62
C GLY A 407 3.81 2.52 43.64
N GLY A 408 4.11 2.42 42.35
CA GLY A 408 3.18 1.99 41.31
C GLY A 408 2.91 0.49 41.34
N GLU A 409 1.66 0.10 41.07
CA GLU A 409 1.20 -1.29 41.09
C GLU A 409 0.98 -1.82 39.67
N PHE A 410 1.21 -3.11 39.43
CA PHE A 410 0.99 -3.75 38.13
C PHE A 410 0.04 -4.95 38.26
N ILE A 411 -0.91 -5.04 37.33
CA ILE A 411 -1.85 -6.17 37.19
C ILE A 411 -1.71 -6.75 35.79
N TRP A 412 -1.01 -7.86 35.68
CA TRP A 412 -0.82 -8.61 34.44
C TRP A 412 -1.92 -9.66 34.24
N ASP A 413 -2.02 -10.18 33.01
CA ASP A 413 -3.02 -11.18 32.61
C ASP A 413 -4.45 -10.79 33.07
N CYS A 414 -4.81 -9.53 32.84
CA CYS A 414 -6.11 -8.99 33.19
C CYS A 414 -6.66 -8.12 32.05
N GLU A 415 -7.67 -8.63 31.35
CA GLU A 415 -8.36 -7.85 30.32
C GLU A 415 -9.36 -6.87 30.95
N VAL A 416 -9.30 -5.62 30.50
CA VAL A 416 -10.32 -4.60 30.76
C VAL A 416 -11.28 -4.56 29.56
N GLU A 417 -12.54 -4.88 29.82
CA GLU A 417 -13.50 -5.23 28.76
C GLU A 417 -14.31 -4.01 28.28
N ARG A 418 -14.67 -3.10 29.19
CA ARG A 418 -15.55 -1.96 28.88
C ARG A 418 -15.40 -0.79 29.86
N ILE A 419 -15.71 0.40 29.36
CA ILE A 419 -15.87 1.63 30.16
C ILE A 419 -17.33 1.69 30.66
N GLN A 420 -17.54 1.83 31.96
CA GLN A 420 -18.87 2.05 32.53
C GLN A 420 -19.16 3.54 32.69
N ARG A 421 -20.41 3.91 32.39
CA ARG A 421 -20.88 5.29 32.43
C ARG A 421 -22.22 5.39 33.15
N ASP A 422 -22.49 6.53 33.76
CA ASP A 422 -23.81 6.86 34.28
C ASP A 422 -24.74 7.46 33.20
N GLY A 423 -25.94 7.90 33.60
CA GLY A 423 -26.93 8.49 32.68
C GLY A 423 -26.52 9.83 32.07
N SER A 424 -25.51 10.51 32.62
CA SER A 424 -24.92 11.74 32.05
C SER A 424 -23.82 11.47 31.03
N GLY A 425 -23.35 10.21 30.95
CA GLY A 425 -22.19 9.82 30.14
C GLY A 425 -20.86 9.90 30.88
N ALA A 426 -20.84 10.36 32.13
CA ALA A 426 -19.63 10.40 32.96
C ALA A 426 -19.18 8.99 33.34
N VAL A 427 -17.87 8.76 33.34
CA VAL A 427 -17.26 7.46 33.61
C VAL A 427 -17.31 7.15 35.10
N THR A 428 -17.83 5.98 35.46
CA THR A 428 -17.96 5.54 36.86
C THR A 428 -16.91 4.50 37.26
N ALA A 429 -16.56 3.58 36.36
CA ALA A 429 -15.59 2.51 36.58
C ALA A 429 -15.13 1.89 35.25
N LEU A 430 -14.07 1.08 35.32
CA LEU A 430 -13.71 0.14 34.24
C LEU A 430 -14.09 -1.28 34.65
N ALA A 431 -14.77 -2.02 33.78
CA ALA A 431 -15.06 -3.42 34.03
C ALA A 431 -13.92 -4.30 33.52
N SER A 432 -13.47 -5.23 34.36
CA SER A 432 -12.41 -6.18 34.03
C SER A 432 -12.80 -7.60 34.43
N GLN A 433 -11.99 -8.57 33.99
CA GLN A 433 -12.10 -9.97 34.41
C GLN A 433 -11.97 -10.16 35.94
N ARG A 434 -11.42 -9.19 36.67
CA ARG A 434 -11.27 -9.20 38.14
C ARG A 434 -12.33 -8.36 38.87
N GLY A 435 -13.37 -7.91 38.16
CA GLY A 435 -14.43 -7.06 38.70
C GLY A 435 -14.28 -5.58 38.31
N LEU A 436 -14.95 -4.71 39.07
CA LEU A 436 -14.95 -3.26 38.81
C LEU A 436 -13.69 -2.60 39.35
N LEU A 437 -13.10 -1.74 38.52
CA LEU A 437 -11.91 -0.97 38.83
C LEU A 437 -12.30 0.51 38.94
N THR A 438 -12.01 1.12 40.09
CA THR A 438 -12.37 2.51 40.42
C THR A 438 -11.12 3.31 40.74
N ALA A 439 -11.06 4.54 40.24
CA ALA A 439 -10.02 5.53 40.51
C ALA A 439 -10.57 6.94 40.24
N ASP A 440 -9.82 7.98 40.64
CA ASP A 440 -10.17 9.37 40.33
C ASP A 440 -10.07 9.61 38.82
N HIS A 441 -9.01 9.08 38.21
CA HIS A 441 -8.74 9.20 36.78
C HIS A 441 -8.38 7.86 36.14
N PHE A 442 -8.54 7.79 34.82
CA PHE A 442 -8.19 6.64 34.00
C PHE A 442 -7.39 7.07 32.77
N VAL A 443 -6.42 6.27 32.34
CA VAL A 443 -5.70 6.45 31.07
C VAL A 443 -5.77 5.15 30.28
N VAL A 444 -6.36 5.18 29.09
CA VAL A 444 -6.68 3.98 28.31
C VAL A 444 -5.89 4.00 27.00
N SER A 445 -4.95 3.06 26.86
CA SER A 445 -4.16 2.82 25.64
C SER A 445 -4.34 1.36 25.20
N PRO A 446 -5.49 1.00 24.61
CA PRO A 446 -5.94 -0.39 24.52
C PRO A 446 -5.28 -1.18 23.38
N GLY A 447 -4.38 -0.56 22.61
CA GLY A 447 -3.81 -1.16 21.40
C GLY A 447 -4.87 -1.48 20.34
N VAL A 448 -4.59 -2.45 19.47
CA VAL A 448 -5.53 -2.87 18.42
C VAL A 448 -6.59 -3.84 18.97
N THR A 449 -6.21 -4.69 19.91
CA THR A 449 -7.06 -5.76 20.45
C THR A 449 -8.15 -5.24 21.40
N GLY A 450 -7.95 -4.09 22.05
CA GLY A 450 -8.94 -3.50 22.95
C GLY A 450 -9.90 -2.50 22.28
N ASN A 451 -10.06 -2.51 20.94
CA ASN A 451 -10.97 -1.60 20.23
C ASN A 451 -12.43 -1.69 20.74
N ARG A 452 -12.86 -2.85 21.24
CA ARG A 452 -14.20 -3.03 21.85
C ARG A 452 -14.40 -2.15 23.09
N MET A 453 -13.35 -1.91 23.87
CA MET A 453 -13.41 -1.05 25.07
C MET A 453 -13.76 0.40 24.72
N LEU A 454 -13.44 0.84 23.51
CA LEU A 454 -13.68 2.20 23.02
C LEU A 454 -15.13 2.43 22.55
N GLN A 455 -16.01 1.43 22.65
CA GLN A 455 -17.40 1.56 22.22
C GLN A 455 -18.12 2.73 22.92
N GLY A 456 -18.80 3.57 22.13
CA GLY A 456 -19.47 4.78 22.59
C GLY A 456 -18.55 5.94 22.94
N THR A 457 -17.27 5.87 22.58
CA THR A 457 -16.32 7.02 22.66
C THR A 457 -16.20 7.69 21.30
N ALA A 458 -15.65 8.90 21.25
CA ALA A 458 -15.25 9.49 19.98
C ALA A 458 -14.10 8.71 19.33
N SER A 459 -13.31 7.95 20.07
CA SER A 459 -12.21 7.12 19.54
C SER A 459 -12.64 5.77 18.96
N GLU A 460 -13.93 5.43 19.01
CA GLU A 460 -14.45 4.16 18.51
C GLU A 460 -14.12 3.93 17.03
N ASN A 461 -13.64 2.72 16.69
CA ASN A 461 -13.33 2.29 15.31
C ASN A 461 -12.26 3.14 14.59
N LEU A 462 -11.50 3.97 15.30
CA LEU A 462 -10.41 4.74 14.71
C LEU A 462 -9.08 3.99 14.67
N VAL A 463 -8.92 2.89 15.42
CA VAL A 463 -7.67 2.14 15.51
C VAL A 463 -7.76 0.82 14.75
N GLN A 464 -6.81 0.58 13.83
CA GLN A 464 -6.64 -0.67 13.11
C GLN A 464 -5.18 -1.13 13.15
N GLY A 465 -4.93 -2.42 12.94
CA GLY A 465 -3.61 -3.02 13.00
C GLY A 465 -2.84 -2.98 11.68
N VAL A 466 -1.61 -2.48 11.74
CA VAL A 466 -0.59 -2.64 10.69
C VAL A 466 0.64 -3.29 11.30
N LEU A 467 0.93 -4.53 10.93
CA LEU A 467 2.08 -5.26 11.42
C LEU A 467 3.39 -4.80 10.77
N GLY A 468 4.49 -4.98 11.49
CA GLY A 468 5.87 -4.91 11.00
C GLY A 468 6.65 -6.14 11.43
N VAL A 469 7.54 -6.62 10.56
CA VAL A 469 8.31 -7.86 10.73
C VAL A 469 9.73 -7.57 11.24
N TRP A 470 10.32 -8.57 11.88
CA TRP A 470 11.63 -8.46 12.52
C TRP A 470 12.62 -9.54 12.05
N LEU A 471 13.90 -9.16 11.99
CA LEU A 471 15.03 -10.01 11.62
C LEU A 471 16.27 -9.57 12.43
N GLN A 472 17.18 -10.49 12.72
CA GLN A 472 18.45 -10.15 13.39
C GLN A 472 19.64 -10.79 12.67
N ILE A 473 20.77 -10.10 12.67
CA ILE A 473 22.04 -10.64 12.20
C ILE A 473 23.18 -10.19 13.13
N PRO A 474 24.30 -10.91 13.21
CA PRO A 474 25.49 -10.43 13.91
C PRO A 474 26.04 -9.13 13.31
N ASN A 475 26.49 -8.21 14.16
CA ASN A 475 27.23 -7.01 13.77
C ASN A 475 28.71 -7.38 13.58
N VAL A 476 29.12 -7.68 12.34
CA VAL A 476 30.46 -8.17 11.98
C VAL A 476 31.36 -7.06 11.42
N GLU A 477 32.68 -7.29 11.40
CA GLU A 477 33.68 -6.27 10.98
C GLU A 477 33.61 -5.89 9.48
N PRO A 478 33.73 -4.59 9.11
CA PRO A 478 33.73 -3.44 10.02
C PRO A 478 32.35 -3.22 10.61
N ARG A 479 32.28 -3.16 11.95
CA ARG A 479 31.03 -3.03 12.68
C ARG A 479 30.39 -1.66 12.44
N LEU A 480 29.07 -1.62 12.41
CA LEU A 480 28.36 -0.33 12.42
C LEU A 480 28.58 0.40 13.74
N ALA A 481 28.85 1.70 13.64
CA ALA A 481 28.93 2.62 14.78
C ALA A 481 27.59 3.33 15.08
N HIS A 482 26.79 3.57 14.04
CA HIS A 482 25.49 4.24 14.13
C HIS A 482 24.37 3.29 13.68
N SER A 483 23.20 3.43 14.33
CA SER A 483 21.96 2.81 13.85
C SER A 483 21.56 3.43 12.50
N VAL A 484 20.90 2.63 11.67
CA VAL A 484 20.61 2.97 10.27
C VAL A 484 19.12 3.00 10.01
N LYS A 485 18.64 3.95 9.21
CA LYS A 485 17.31 3.90 8.58
C LYS A 485 17.48 3.81 7.06
N ILE A 486 16.97 2.74 6.45
CA ILE A 486 17.06 2.49 5.01
C ILE A 486 15.72 2.83 4.36
N HIS A 487 15.76 3.68 3.34
CA HIS A 487 14.62 4.07 2.53
C HIS A 487 14.80 3.57 1.09
N ARG A 488 13.88 2.71 0.63
CA ARG A 488 13.88 2.14 -0.71
C ARG A 488 12.45 2.06 -1.28
N ARG A 489 12.11 2.90 -2.26
CA ARG A 489 10.77 2.89 -2.87
C ARG A 489 10.55 1.68 -3.78
N ALA A 490 9.27 1.36 -4.01
CA ALA A 490 8.79 0.32 -4.93
C ALA A 490 9.23 -1.09 -4.53
N HIS A 491 9.38 -1.31 -3.23
CA HIS A 491 9.74 -2.59 -2.62
C HIS A 491 8.62 -3.03 -1.67
N LEU A 492 8.59 -4.29 -1.24
CA LEU A 492 7.56 -4.71 -0.26
C LEU A 492 7.83 -4.14 1.14
N VAL A 493 9.09 -3.86 1.42
CA VAL A 493 9.60 -3.30 2.67
C VAL A 493 10.40 -2.06 2.31
N GLU A 494 9.77 -0.88 2.42
CA GLU A 494 10.32 0.38 1.92
C GLU A 494 11.12 1.14 2.98
N ASP A 495 10.69 1.09 4.24
CA ASP A 495 11.37 1.68 5.38
C ASP A 495 11.83 0.59 6.35
N ILE A 496 13.13 0.64 6.68
CA ILE A 496 13.75 -0.33 7.58
C ILE A 496 14.58 0.40 8.61
N ASN A 497 14.27 0.20 9.88
CA ASN A 497 15.12 0.58 11.00
C ASN A 497 16.07 -0.59 11.29
N VAL A 498 17.37 -0.31 11.28
CA VAL A 498 18.43 -1.25 11.65
C VAL A 498 19.14 -0.70 12.88
N THR A 499 18.84 -1.27 14.02
CA THR A 499 19.34 -0.80 15.32
C THR A 499 20.49 -1.68 15.80
N ILE A 500 21.56 -1.05 16.28
CA ILE A 500 22.62 -1.77 17.00
C ILE A 500 22.06 -2.20 18.36
N ALA A 501 22.16 -3.49 18.66
CA ALA A 501 21.60 -4.08 19.86
C ALA A 501 22.52 -5.18 20.42
N LYS A 502 22.25 -5.60 21.66
CA LYS A 502 22.77 -6.84 22.22
C LYS A 502 21.73 -7.96 22.09
N ASP A 503 22.18 -9.14 21.70
CA ASP A 503 21.35 -10.34 21.77
C ASP A 503 21.02 -10.64 23.25
N GLU A 504 19.74 -10.89 23.54
CA GLU A 504 19.27 -11.06 24.91
C GLU A 504 19.72 -12.38 25.55
N VAL A 505 20.12 -13.36 24.73
CA VAL A 505 20.55 -14.69 25.18
C VAL A 505 22.06 -14.79 25.18
N THR A 506 22.71 -14.38 24.09
CA THR A 506 24.17 -14.56 23.91
C THR A 506 24.98 -13.35 24.36
N GLY A 507 24.38 -12.16 24.44
CA GLY A 507 25.10 -10.90 24.70
C GLY A 507 25.95 -10.41 23.52
N GLU A 508 25.86 -11.05 22.36
CA GLU A 508 26.60 -10.67 21.16
C GLU A 508 26.10 -9.34 20.58
N ASP A 509 26.99 -8.61 19.91
CA ASP A 509 26.62 -7.42 19.14
C ASP A 509 25.84 -7.86 17.89
N ILE A 510 24.59 -7.42 17.79
CA ILE A 510 23.68 -7.73 16.70
C ILE A 510 23.14 -6.45 16.05
N LEU A 511 22.64 -6.61 14.83
CA LEU A 511 21.83 -5.64 14.12
C LEU A 511 20.39 -6.16 14.11
N MET A 512 19.48 -5.38 14.70
CA MET A 512 18.05 -5.68 14.75
C MET A 512 17.32 -4.90 13.65
N PHE A 513 16.68 -5.62 12.74
CA PHE A 513 15.95 -5.09 11.60
C PHE A 513 14.47 -5.07 11.94
N GLY A 514 13.83 -3.89 11.84
CA GLY A 514 12.39 -3.74 11.90
C GLY A 514 11.89 -3.02 10.64
N GLY A 515 10.94 -3.63 9.93
CA GLY A 515 10.44 -3.05 8.68
C GLY A 515 9.14 -3.69 8.17
N GLY A 516 8.67 -3.18 7.03
CA GLY A 516 7.50 -3.68 6.33
C GLY A 516 6.18 -3.21 6.93
N TYR A 517 5.12 -3.25 6.13
CA TYR A 517 3.77 -2.85 6.52
C TYR A 517 2.76 -3.90 6.05
N GLY A 518 2.06 -4.52 7.01
CA GLY A 518 1.02 -5.51 6.76
C GLY A 518 -0.29 -5.15 7.45
N TYR A 519 -1.28 -4.65 6.74
CA TYR A 519 -2.60 -4.37 7.26
C TYR A 519 -3.36 -5.67 7.56
N ILE A 520 -3.82 -5.78 8.81
CA ILE A 520 -4.56 -6.93 9.34
C ILE A 520 -5.91 -6.54 9.95
N GLY A 521 -6.25 -5.25 9.94
CA GLY A 521 -7.46 -4.75 10.56
C GLY A 521 -7.47 -5.05 12.07
N LEU A 522 -8.51 -5.74 12.54
CA LEU A 522 -8.64 -6.18 13.94
C LEU A 522 -8.20 -7.63 14.17
N ASP A 523 -7.82 -8.33 13.10
CA ASP A 523 -7.45 -9.74 13.12
C ASP A 523 -5.96 -9.94 13.41
N ARG A 524 -5.54 -11.21 13.51
CA ARG A 524 -4.14 -11.63 13.48
C ARG A 524 -3.91 -12.61 12.34
N PRO A 525 -2.80 -12.49 11.59
CA PRO A 525 -2.52 -13.39 10.48
C PRO A 525 -2.05 -14.75 11.00
N ALA A 526 -2.25 -15.80 10.20
CA ALA A 526 -1.61 -17.08 10.44
C ALA A 526 -0.07 -16.94 10.25
N HIS A 527 0.71 -17.72 11.00
CA HIS A 527 2.17 -17.66 10.92
C HIS A 527 2.74 -18.05 9.53
N ASP A 528 2.00 -18.87 8.79
CA ASP A 528 2.31 -19.31 7.43
C ASP A 528 1.55 -18.52 6.36
N ASP A 529 0.90 -17.41 6.72
CA ASP A 529 0.21 -16.55 5.77
C ASP A 529 1.20 -16.08 4.68
N PRO A 530 0.88 -16.30 3.40
CA PRO A 530 1.87 -16.12 2.36
C PRO A 530 2.12 -14.63 2.05
N GLU A 531 1.22 -13.71 2.42
CA GLU A 531 1.47 -12.26 2.33
C GLU A 531 2.45 -11.83 3.44
N LEU A 532 2.29 -12.38 4.65
CA LEU A 532 3.23 -12.18 5.76
C LEU A 532 4.63 -12.77 5.45
N LEU A 533 4.68 -13.98 4.89
CA LEU A 533 5.94 -14.61 4.49
C LEU A 533 6.71 -13.78 3.44
N ALA A 534 6.00 -13.09 2.54
CA ALA A 534 6.62 -12.20 1.55
C ALA A 534 7.36 -11.02 2.24
N LEU A 535 6.82 -10.48 3.34
CA LEU A 535 7.50 -9.42 4.11
C LEU A 535 8.79 -9.94 4.75
N TYR A 536 8.79 -11.15 5.31
CA TYR A 536 10.00 -11.75 5.88
C TYR A 536 11.09 -12.01 4.83
N GLN A 537 10.70 -12.54 3.67
CA GLN A 537 11.62 -12.78 2.56
C GLN A 537 12.23 -11.48 2.05
N GLU A 538 11.42 -10.43 1.97
CA GLU A 538 11.89 -9.12 1.55
C GLU A 538 12.85 -8.49 2.56
N LEU A 539 12.61 -8.64 3.87
CA LEU A 539 13.51 -8.16 4.92
C LEU A 539 14.84 -8.93 4.92
N GLU A 540 14.80 -10.23 4.65
CA GLU A 540 16.00 -11.05 4.44
C GLU A 540 16.83 -10.54 3.25
N GLU A 541 16.15 -10.16 2.16
CA GLU A 541 16.79 -9.56 0.99
C GLU A 541 17.46 -8.21 1.31
N VAL A 542 16.85 -7.38 2.17
CA VAL A 542 17.51 -6.16 2.70
C VAL A 542 18.82 -6.54 3.39
N ALA A 543 18.78 -7.47 4.34
CA ALA A 543 19.96 -7.89 5.10
C ALA A 543 21.05 -8.42 4.17
N ARG A 544 20.69 -9.22 3.16
CA ARG A 544 21.63 -9.75 2.17
C ARG A 544 22.27 -8.65 1.31
N ILE A 545 21.52 -7.63 0.91
CA ILE A 545 22.02 -6.55 0.03
C ILE A 545 22.93 -5.59 0.80
N TYR A 546 22.49 -5.11 1.96
CA TYR A 546 23.17 -4.04 2.70
C TYR A 546 24.19 -4.58 3.72
N PHE A 547 24.02 -5.83 4.18
CA PHE A 547 24.86 -6.43 5.22
C PHE A 547 25.26 -7.88 4.88
N PRO A 548 25.85 -8.14 3.70
CA PRO A 548 26.04 -9.49 3.17
C PRO A 548 26.83 -10.42 4.09
N ARG A 549 27.84 -9.90 4.81
CA ARG A 549 28.66 -10.69 5.74
C ARG A 549 27.90 -11.09 6.99
N GLY A 550 27.16 -10.15 7.60
CA GLY A 550 26.32 -10.43 8.76
C GLY A 550 25.19 -11.39 8.42
N TYR A 551 24.56 -11.21 7.26
CA TYR A 551 23.56 -12.14 6.75
C TYR A 551 24.10 -13.56 6.54
N ALA A 552 25.26 -13.71 5.90
CA ALA A 552 25.89 -15.02 5.71
C ALA A 552 26.19 -15.71 7.05
N ALA A 553 26.78 -14.98 8.01
CA ALA A 553 27.05 -15.49 9.34
C ALA A 553 25.79 -15.94 10.08
N ALA A 554 24.72 -15.13 10.05
CA ALA A 554 23.44 -15.48 10.66
C ALA A 554 22.81 -16.74 10.04
N LYS A 555 22.94 -16.88 8.71
CA LYS A 555 22.40 -18.02 7.97
C LYS A 555 23.14 -19.31 8.30
N ASP A 556 24.46 -19.27 8.38
CA ASP A 556 25.30 -20.42 8.73
C ASP A 556 25.04 -20.89 10.17
N GLN A 557 24.73 -19.95 11.08
CA GLN A 557 24.41 -20.22 12.49
C GLN A 557 22.94 -20.59 12.74
N GLY A 558 22.04 -20.35 11.77
CA GLY A 558 20.59 -20.49 11.97
C GLY A 558 19.99 -19.43 12.90
N SER A 559 20.65 -18.29 13.10
CA SER A 559 20.30 -17.22 14.07
C SER A 559 19.58 -16.02 13.45
N LEU A 560 19.10 -16.13 12.20
CA LEU A 560 18.54 -15.03 11.40
C LEU A 560 17.32 -14.34 12.05
N TYR A 561 16.59 -15.01 12.93
CA TYR A 561 15.39 -14.45 13.53
C TYR A 561 15.51 -14.34 15.05
N PRO A 562 14.87 -13.34 15.68
CA PRO A 562 14.93 -13.17 17.14
C PRO A 562 14.50 -14.42 17.91
N GLY A 563 15.42 -14.97 18.72
CA GLY A 563 15.21 -16.22 19.44
C GLY A 563 14.89 -17.42 18.53
N GLY A 564 15.34 -17.40 17.27
CA GLY A 564 15.05 -18.42 16.26
C GLY A 564 13.62 -18.37 15.69
N GLN A 565 12.83 -17.33 16.02
CA GLN A 565 11.42 -17.24 15.64
C GLN A 565 11.12 -16.02 14.76
N ARG A 566 10.33 -16.22 13.71
CA ARG A 566 9.76 -15.12 12.91
C ARG A 566 8.75 -14.33 13.76
N ARG A 567 9.19 -13.19 14.30
CA ARG A 567 8.38 -12.27 15.10
C ARG A 567 7.83 -11.11 14.28
N PHE A 568 6.67 -10.60 14.68
CA PHE A 568 6.08 -9.37 14.14
C PHE A 568 5.44 -8.59 15.28
N CYS A 569 5.39 -7.27 15.17
CA CYS A 569 4.62 -6.43 16.09
C CYS A 569 3.42 -5.84 15.37
N VAL A 570 2.32 -5.59 16.08
CA VAL A 570 1.13 -4.94 15.52
C VAL A 570 1.09 -3.49 15.98
N ARG A 571 1.13 -2.55 15.02
CA ARG A 571 1.12 -1.12 15.30
C ARG A 571 -0.31 -0.58 15.18
N PRO A 572 -0.81 0.17 16.18
CA PRO A 572 -2.14 0.78 16.11
C PRO A 572 -2.09 2.00 15.19
N PHE A 573 -2.82 1.94 14.08
CA PHE A 573 -2.90 2.99 13.07
C PHE A 573 -4.26 3.70 13.11
N THR A 574 -4.24 5.02 12.91
CA THR A 574 -5.43 5.84 12.66
C THR A 574 -5.58 6.17 11.17
N PRO A 575 -6.80 6.49 10.68
CA PRO A 575 -6.98 6.80 9.26
C PRO A 575 -6.34 8.14 8.87
N THR A 576 -6.05 9.01 9.83
CA THR A 576 -5.44 10.34 9.61
C THR A 576 -3.93 10.38 9.77
N GLY A 577 -3.33 9.30 10.29
CA GLY A 577 -1.92 9.26 10.68
C GLY A 577 -1.60 9.95 12.01
N LEU A 578 -2.55 10.67 12.60
CA LEU A 578 -2.39 11.36 13.89
C LEU A 578 -2.59 10.37 15.06
N GLY A 579 -1.97 10.67 16.20
CA GLY A 579 -2.33 10.00 17.46
C GLY A 579 -3.74 10.35 17.91
N LEU A 580 -4.24 9.63 18.92
CA LEU A 580 -5.51 9.88 19.59
C LEU A 580 -5.27 10.45 20.99
N PHE A 581 -6.08 11.44 21.36
CA PHE A 581 -6.19 12.02 22.68
C PHE A 581 -7.64 12.48 22.91
N GLU A 582 -8.43 11.67 23.61
CA GLU A 582 -9.82 11.99 23.98
C GLU A 582 -9.93 12.13 25.49
N ARG A 583 -10.76 13.09 25.94
CA ARG A 583 -11.07 13.29 27.37
C ARG A 583 -12.55 13.05 27.62
N ILE A 584 -12.86 12.32 28.68
CA ILE A 584 -14.21 12.03 29.13
C ILE A 584 -14.26 12.27 30.65
N PRO A 585 -15.22 13.07 31.18
CA PRO A 585 -15.31 13.30 32.62
C PRO A 585 -15.63 12.01 33.38
N THR A 586 -15.12 11.88 34.61
CA THR A 586 -15.54 10.82 35.55
C THR A 586 -16.59 11.36 36.51
N ALA A 587 -17.42 10.47 37.05
CA ALA A 587 -18.44 10.82 38.05
C ALA A 587 -17.84 11.32 39.38
N SER A 588 -16.55 11.02 39.64
CA SER A 588 -15.79 11.51 40.79
C SER A 588 -15.18 12.91 40.58
N GLY A 589 -15.42 13.56 39.44
CA GLY A 589 -14.85 14.87 39.11
C GLY A 589 -13.45 14.84 38.48
N GLY A 590 -12.95 13.64 38.18
CA GLY A 590 -11.71 13.43 37.43
C GLY A 590 -11.95 13.23 35.92
N GLN A 591 -11.06 12.48 35.28
CA GLN A 591 -11.00 12.34 33.81
C GLN A 591 -10.59 10.91 33.41
N LEU A 592 -11.27 10.36 32.41
CA LEU A 592 -10.77 9.26 31.60
C LEU A 592 -10.14 9.85 30.34
N ILE A 593 -8.89 9.50 30.07
CA ILE A 593 -8.14 9.92 28.88
C ILE A 593 -7.89 8.70 28.00
N ILE A 594 -8.23 8.76 26.72
CA ILE A 594 -7.89 7.72 25.74
C ILE A 594 -6.71 8.20 24.92
N THR A 595 -5.66 7.39 24.87
CA THR A 595 -4.48 7.62 24.03
C THR A 595 -4.18 6.43 23.13
N GLY A 596 -3.42 6.64 22.06
CA GLY A 596 -2.95 5.57 21.18
C GLY A 596 -3.00 5.95 19.72
N GLY A 597 -2.90 4.96 18.82
CA GLY A 597 -3.03 5.22 17.38
C GLY A 597 -1.91 6.06 16.77
N ASN A 598 -0.76 6.21 17.46
CA ASN A 598 0.39 7.01 16.98
C ASN A 598 1.12 6.39 15.77
N ASN A 599 0.49 5.46 15.06
CA ASN A 599 1.06 4.69 13.95
C ASN A 599 2.43 4.09 14.30
N THR A 600 3.51 4.59 13.72
CA THR A 600 4.89 4.14 14.01
C THR A 600 5.61 5.00 15.06
N GLY A 601 4.98 6.09 15.53
CA GLY A 601 5.59 7.12 16.39
C GLY A 601 5.39 6.97 17.89
N GLY A 602 4.74 5.90 18.37
CA GLY A 602 4.39 5.75 19.79
C GLY A 602 5.58 5.88 20.76
N PHE A 603 6.76 5.39 20.40
CA PHE A 603 7.98 5.62 21.18
C PHE A 603 8.44 7.08 21.10
N ALA A 604 8.57 7.60 19.87
CA ALA A 604 9.09 8.95 19.63
C ALA A 604 8.27 10.02 20.36
N GLN A 605 6.95 9.87 20.43
CA GLN A 605 6.02 10.87 20.97
C GLN A 605 5.67 10.66 22.45
N ALA A 606 6.15 9.58 23.08
CA ALA A 606 5.70 9.17 24.42
C ALA A 606 5.90 10.24 25.53
N PRO A 607 7.03 10.96 25.64
CA PRO A 607 7.19 11.99 26.66
C PRO A 607 6.22 13.17 26.50
N ALA A 608 5.94 13.58 25.25
CA ALA A 608 4.99 14.65 24.98
C ALA A 608 3.56 14.23 25.37
N ILE A 609 3.19 12.97 25.08
CA ILE A 609 1.89 12.41 25.51
C ILE A 609 1.81 12.32 27.03
N ALA A 610 2.86 11.89 27.72
CA ALA A 610 2.91 11.84 29.18
C ALA A 610 2.67 13.23 29.81
N ARG A 611 3.31 14.28 29.27
CA ARG A 611 3.07 15.67 29.66
C ARG A 611 1.62 16.09 29.38
N ALA A 612 1.09 15.77 28.21
CA ALA A 612 -0.28 16.12 27.84
C ALA A 612 -1.31 15.45 28.77
N VAL A 613 -1.09 14.19 29.16
CA VAL A 613 -1.89 13.50 30.17
C VAL A 613 -1.83 14.25 31.50
N TRP A 614 -0.62 14.50 32.03
CA TRP A 614 -0.45 15.24 33.29
C TRP A 614 -1.19 16.58 33.29
N ARG A 615 -1.03 17.36 32.21
CA ARG A 615 -1.71 18.66 32.06
C ARG A 615 -3.23 18.51 32.07
N ALA A 616 -3.76 17.54 31.33
CA ALA A 616 -5.20 17.27 31.33
C ALA A 616 -5.74 16.88 32.71
N LEU A 617 -5.02 16.06 33.47
CA LEU A 617 -5.42 15.66 34.84
C LEU A 617 -5.38 16.80 35.86
N ASN A 618 -4.69 17.90 35.52
CA ASN A 618 -4.59 19.11 36.34
C ASN A 618 -5.37 20.31 35.75
N GLY A 619 -6.17 20.09 34.71
CA GLY A 619 -6.97 21.15 34.07
C GLY A 619 -6.16 22.14 33.24
N GLU A 620 -4.90 21.84 32.95
CA GLU A 620 -4.03 22.64 32.09
C GLU A 620 -4.23 22.27 30.62
N ALA A 621 -4.00 23.22 29.71
CA ALA A 621 -4.05 22.99 28.27
C ALA A 621 -2.70 22.46 27.73
N ASP A 622 -2.76 21.56 26.75
CA ASP A 622 -1.61 21.13 25.96
C ASP A 622 -1.99 21.06 24.47
N PRO A 623 -1.09 21.42 23.53
CA PRO A 623 -1.36 21.31 22.10
C PRO A 623 -1.87 19.92 21.68
N ILE A 624 -1.36 18.83 22.29
CA ILE A 624 -1.79 17.45 21.96
C ILE A 624 -3.29 17.24 22.18
N HIS A 625 -3.93 17.96 23.13
CA HIS A 625 -5.37 17.85 23.38
C HIS A 625 -6.20 18.20 22.14
N VAL A 626 -5.67 19.09 21.30
CA VAL A 626 -6.29 19.50 20.03
C VAL A 626 -5.69 18.71 18.86
N LEU A 627 -4.36 18.60 18.80
CA LEU A 627 -3.67 18.02 17.66
C LEU A 627 -4.06 16.55 17.45
N PHE A 628 -4.25 15.78 18.53
CA PHE A 628 -4.61 14.36 18.51
C PHE A 628 -6.10 14.13 18.84
N HIS A 629 -6.93 15.16 18.78
CA HIS A 629 -8.36 14.99 19.04
C HIS A 629 -9.02 14.02 18.03
N PRO A 630 -9.87 13.07 18.44
CA PRO A 630 -10.45 12.05 17.55
C PRO A 630 -11.35 12.61 16.43
N ASP A 631 -11.82 13.84 16.55
CA ASP A 631 -12.63 14.52 15.52
C ASP A 631 -11.82 15.19 14.42
N ARG A 632 -10.48 15.23 14.52
CA ARG A 632 -9.61 15.69 13.44
C ARG A 632 -9.86 14.87 12.17
N GLY A 633 -10.06 15.54 11.05
CA GLY A 633 -10.24 14.90 9.74
C GLY A 633 -11.54 14.14 9.46
N ARG A 634 -12.59 14.29 10.29
CA ARG A 634 -13.90 13.63 10.08
C ARG A 634 -14.80 14.36 9.06
N LEU A 635 -14.40 14.35 7.78
CA LEU A 635 -15.21 14.91 6.69
C LEU A 635 -16.37 13.99 6.28
N LEU A 636 -17.44 14.58 5.73
CA LEU A 636 -18.56 13.81 5.16
C LEU A 636 -18.19 13.13 3.83
N ARG A 637 -18.87 12.01 3.53
CA ARG A 637 -18.67 11.15 2.35
C ARG A 637 -19.40 11.62 1.09
N GLN A 638 -18.91 11.19 -0.08
CA GLN A 638 -19.73 10.80 -1.24
C GLN A 638 -19.83 9.26 -1.37
N PRO A 639 -20.85 8.73 -2.07
CA PRO A 639 -20.89 7.34 -2.52
C PRO A 639 -19.98 7.12 -3.75
N ASP A 640 -19.10 6.12 -3.72
CA ASP A 640 -18.19 5.78 -4.81
C ASP A 640 -18.90 5.24 -6.06
N THR A 641 -18.50 5.74 -7.24
CA THR A 641 -18.72 5.11 -8.55
C THR A 641 -17.66 4.02 -8.78
N THR A 642 -18.09 2.78 -8.95
CA THR A 642 -17.29 1.54 -8.95
C THR A 642 -16.47 1.24 -10.22
N GLY A 643 -15.93 2.26 -10.90
CA GLY A 643 -15.05 2.07 -12.07
C GLY A 643 -13.79 2.91 -11.99
N VAL A 644 -12.60 2.28 -12.07
CA VAL A 644 -11.34 3.02 -12.20
C VAL A 644 -11.30 3.63 -13.60
N THR A 645 -11.74 4.88 -13.72
CA THR A 645 -11.65 5.66 -14.94
C THR A 645 -10.38 6.51 -14.89
N TYR A 646 -9.47 6.27 -15.84
CA TYR A 646 -8.30 7.15 -16.01
C TYR A 646 -8.69 8.30 -16.91
N ARG A 647 -8.67 9.52 -16.36
CA ARG A 647 -8.80 10.77 -17.12
C ARG A 647 -7.45 11.46 -17.16
N ALA A 648 -7.10 12.06 -18.29
CA ALA A 648 -6.01 13.04 -18.30
C ALA A 648 -6.38 14.20 -17.36
N ARG A 649 -5.37 14.87 -16.78
CA ARG A 649 -5.62 16.06 -15.94
C ARG A 649 -6.42 17.09 -16.75
N SER A 650 -7.40 17.74 -16.12
CA SER A 650 -8.21 18.76 -16.79
C SER A 650 -7.31 19.85 -17.36
N PRO A 651 -7.55 20.31 -18.61
CA PRO A 651 -6.66 21.25 -19.28
C PRO A 651 -6.80 22.65 -18.68
N GLN A 652 -6.03 22.92 -17.63
CA GLN A 652 -5.62 24.29 -17.30
C GLN A 652 -4.35 24.56 -18.11
N GLY A 653 -4.53 25.08 -19.33
CA GLY A 653 -3.43 25.37 -20.27
C GLY A 653 -3.23 24.30 -21.35
N SER A 654 -3.02 24.74 -22.59
CA SER A 654 -3.00 23.95 -23.83
C SER A 654 -1.74 23.08 -24.02
N VAL A 655 -1.37 22.25 -23.04
CA VAL A 655 -0.18 21.38 -23.14
C VAL A 655 -0.62 19.94 -23.40
N ALA A 656 -0.20 19.38 -24.55
CA ALA A 656 -0.40 17.97 -24.90
C ALA A 656 0.20 17.05 -23.81
N PRO A 657 -0.39 15.86 -23.54
CA PRO A 657 0.07 14.98 -22.47
C PRO A 657 1.50 14.53 -22.71
N ARG A 658 2.24 14.30 -21.61
CA ARG A 658 3.61 13.77 -21.69
C ARG A 658 3.58 12.27 -21.98
N VAL A 659 4.00 11.87 -23.18
CA VAL A 659 4.01 10.48 -23.63
C VAL A 659 5.41 9.86 -23.57
N LEU A 660 5.51 8.64 -23.07
CA LEU A 660 6.72 7.81 -23.07
C LEU A 660 6.49 6.53 -23.90
N LEU A 661 7.46 6.20 -24.76
CA LEU A 661 7.55 4.91 -25.44
C LEU A 661 8.64 4.07 -24.78
N LEU A 662 8.28 2.86 -24.33
CA LEU A 662 9.21 1.80 -23.97
C LEU A 662 9.15 0.72 -25.04
N CYS A 663 10.22 0.55 -25.81
CA CYS A 663 10.22 -0.41 -26.90
C CYS A 663 11.48 -1.28 -27.01
N GLY A 664 11.38 -2.41 -27.72
CA GLY A 664 12.55 -3.17 -28.16
C GLY A 664 13.21 -2.56 -29.41
N ASP A 665 14.21 -3.25 -29.96
CA ASP A 665 14.97 -2.86 -31.17
C ASP A 665 14.49 -3.53 -32.47
N GLY A 666 13.34 -4.22 -32.43
CA GLY A 666 12.75 -4.88 -33.60
C GLY A 666 12.17 -3.92 -34.68
N PRO A 667 12.03 -4.38 -35.95
CA PRO A 667 11.61 -3.56 -37.08
C PRO A 667 10.21 -2.94 -36.94
N GLN A 668 9.30 -3.61 -36.22
CA GLN A 668 7.96 -3.11 -35.92
C GLN A 668 7.96 -1.75 -35.20
N HIS A 669 8.99 -1.47 -34.41
CA HIS A 669 9.02 -0.26 -33.59
C HIS A 669 9.31 0.97 -34.44
N ARG A 670 9.90 0.81 -35.63
CA ARG A 670 10.01 1.89 -36.62
C ARG A 670 8.63 2.42 -37.01
N TYR A 671 7.67 1.52 -37.25
CA TYR A 671 6.29 1.91 -37.57
C TYR A 671 5.57 2.52 -36.36
N LEU A 672 5.74 1.94 -35.16
CA LEU A 672 5.18 2.51 -33.92
C LEU A 672 5.69 3.94 -33.67
N ARG A 673 6.99 4.19 -33.85
CA ARG A 673 7.59 5.52 -33.72
C ARG A 673 7.08 6.49 -34.78
N TYR A 674 6.97 6.06 -36.04
CA TYR A 674 6.36 6.85 -37.10
C TYR A 674 4.93 7.29 -36.75
N ARG A 675 4.12 6.39 -36.19
CA ARG A 675 2.75 6.72 -35.75
C ARG A 675 2.72 7.68 -34.57
N LEU A 676 3.67 7.58 -33.64
CA LEU A 676 3.83 8.56 -32.56
C LEU A 676 4.29 9.93 -33.06
N ASP A 677 5.20 9.98 -34.04
CA ASP A 677 5.66 11.22 -34.69
C ASP A 677 4.51 11.98 -35.38
N GLN A 678 3.47 11.25 -35.80
CA GLN A 678 2.24 11.81 -36.36
C GLN A 678 1.30 12.32 -35.27
N ALA A 679 1.10 11.54 -34.21
CA ALA A 679 0.12 11.84 -33.16
C ALA A 679 0.59 12.91 -32.14
N PHE A 680 1.89 13.00 -31.85
CA PHE A 680 2.41 13.79 -30.73
C PHE A 680 3.60 14.69 -31.12
N ARG A 681 3.34 15.82 -31.82
CA ARG A 681 4.35 16.86 -32.09
C ARG A 681 4.29 18.02 -31.07
N PRO A 682 5.44 18.54 -30.55
CA PRO A 682 6.81 18.35 -31.04
C PRO A 682 7.57 17.12 -30.51
N GLY A 683 6.97 16.25 -29.69
CA GLY A 683 7.58 14.94 -29.43
C GLY A 683 7.03 14.15 -28.25
N TYR A 684 7.52 12.92 -28.16
CA TYR A 684 7.36 11.97 -27.06
C TYR A 684 8.77 11.54 -26.61
N ARG A 685 8.90 10.97 -25.41
CA ARG A 685 10.18 10.40 -24.94
C ARG A 685 10.27 8.92 -25.33
N CYS A 686 11.46 8.42 -25.62
CA CYS A 686 11.65 7.04 -26.05
C CYS A 686 12.84 6.37 -25.34
N ILE A 687 12.58 5.20 -24.75
CA ILE A 687 13.60 4.31 -24.20
C ILE A 687 13.56 3.00 -24.97
N GLN A 688 14.71 2.60 -25.50
CA GLN A 688 14.86 1.37 -26.26
C GLN A 688 15.65 0.32 -25.48
N GLU A 689 15.07 -0.85 -25.27
CA GLU A 689 15.73 -2.03 -24.70
C GLU A 689 16.32 -2.88 -25.83
N THR A 690 17.62 -3.21 -25.75
CA THR A 690 18.28 -3.99 -26.81
C THR A 690 18.04 -5.49 -26.64
N THR A 691 17.86 -6.21 -27.75
CA THR A 691 17.67 -7.68 -27.74
C THR A 691 18.89 -8.38 -27.11
N ASP A 692 20.10 -7.94 -27.43
CA ASP A 692 21.33 -8.48 -26.83
C ASP A 692 21.42 -8.19 -25.32
N GLY A 693 20.97 -7.01 -24.90
CA GLY A 693 20.86 -6.65 -23.49
C GLY A 693 19.91 -7.55 -22.72
N GLN A 694 18.74 -7.86 -23.31
CA GLN A 694 17.80 -8.82 -22.73
C GLN A 694 18.43 -10.20 -22.50
N VAL A 695 19.26 -10.68 -23.45
CA VAL A 695 19.99 -11.95 -23.32
C VAL A 695 21.06 -11.86 -22.21
N ARG A 696 21.87 -10.80 -22.20
CA ARG A 696 22.87 -10.57 -21.13
C ARG A 696 22.22 -10.54 -19.76
N GLN A 697 21.06 -9.91 -19.62
CA GLN A 697 20.33 -9.84 -18.36
C GLN A 697 19.84 -11.21 -17.88
N LEU A 698 19.37 -12.08 -18.78
CA LEU A 698 18.98 -13.44 -18.42
C LEU A 698 20.19 -14.26 -17.93
N VAL A 699 21.35 -14.11 -18.58
CA VAL A 699 22.59 -14.77 -18.17
C VAL A 699 23.04 -14.26 -16.79
N ALA A 700 23.02 -12.95 -16.56
CA ALA A 700 23.35 -12.36 -15.26
C ALA A 700 22.43 -12.87 -14.14
N LYS A 701 21.15 -13.12 -14.44
CA LYS A 701 20.16 -13.72 -13.53
C LYS A 701 20.25 -15.26 -13.45
N ARG A 702 21.29 -15.88 -14.00
CA ARG A 702 21.49 -17.34 -14.06
C ARG A 702 20.37 -18.12 -14.77
N ARG A 703 19.58 -17.46 -15.63
CA ARG A 703 18.50 -18.07 -16.43
C ARG A 703 19.01 -18.49 -17.82
N VAL A 704 20.09 -19.28 -17.84
CA VAL A 704 20.82 -19.63 -19.07
C VAL A 704 19.95 -20.40 -20.07
N VAL A 705 19.08 -21.30 -19.59
CA VAL A 705 18.16 -22.05 -20.46
C VAL A 705 17.25 -21.12 -21.26
N ASP A 706 16.69 -20.10 -20.60
CA ASP A 706 15.79 -19.14 -21.26
C ASP A 706 16.57 -18.27 -22.27
N ALA A 707 17.82 -17.91 -21.95
CA ALA A 707 18.71 -17.21 -22.87
C ALA A 707 19.03 -18.05 -24.13
N CYS A 708 19.31 -19.35 -23.96
CA CYS A 708 19.53 -20.28 -25.07
C CYS A 708 18.29 -20.39 -25.97
N TYR A 709 17.10 -20.53 -25.39
CA TYR A 709 15.85 -20.58 -26.17
C TYR A 709 15.57 -19.26 -26.90
N MET A 710 15.86 -18.10 -26.28
CA MET A 710 15.78 -16.81 -26.99
C MET A 710 16.70 -16.77 -28.20
N LYS A 711 17.95 -17.22 -28.06
CA LYS A 711 18.92 -17.27 -29.16
C LYS A 711 18.49 -18.26 -30.24
N TYR A 712 17.98 -19.43 -29.85
CA TYR A 712 17.38 -20.42 -30.76
C TYR A 712 16.26 -19.78 -31.60
N HIS A 713 15.30 -19.10 -30.98
CA HIS A 713 14.20 -18.48 -31.71
C HIS A 713 14.65 -17.34 -32.62
N SER A 714 15.72 -16.62 -32.26
CA SER A 714 16.33 -15.60 -33.13
C SER A 714 16.94 -16.24 -34.38
N LEU A 715 17.75 -17.29 -34.21
CA LEU A 715 18.33 -18.03 -35.33
C LEU A 715 17.25 -18.66 -36.20
N ARG A 716 16.22 -19.25 -35.60
CA ARG A 716 15.09 -19.84 -36.32
C ARG A 716 14.42 -18.81 -37.23
N ARG A 717 14.04 -17.64 -36.70
CA ARG A 717 13.38 -16.59 -37.50
C ARG A 717 14.26 -16.07 -38.64
N HIS A 718 15.57 -16.00 -38.42
CA HIS A 718 16.51 -15.62 -39.46
C HIS A 718 16.52 -16.65 -40.60
N TYR A 719 16.70 -17.94 -40.28
CA TYR A 719 16.78 -19.00 -41.30
C TYR A 719 15.44 -19.32 -41.97
N THR A 720 14.29 -19.08 -41.32
CA THR A 720 12.97 -19.24 -41.94
C THR A 720 12.52 -18.01 -42.73
N GLY A 721 13.33 -16.95 -42.82
CA GLY A 721 12.99 -15.71 -43.54
C GLY A 721 11.96 -14.82 -42.83
N HIS A 722 11.61 -15.12 -41.57
CA HIS A 722 10.62 -14.34 -40.82
C HIS A 722 11.13 -12.94 -40.46
N ASP A 723 12.42 -12.81 -40.13
CA ASP A 723 13.00 -11.49 -39.81
C ASP A 723 12.99 -10.58 -41.06
N GLU A 724 13.27 -11.13 -42.25
CA GLU A 724 13.16 -10.41 -43.53
C GLU A 724 11.71 -10.04 -43.84
N HIS A 725 10.77 -10.96 -43.62
CA HIS A 725 9.33 -10.69 -43.78
C HIS A 725 8.88 -9.51 -42.90
N ARG A 726 9.21 -9.51 -41.61
CA ARG A 726 8.88 -8.42 -40.67
C ARG A 726 9.48 -7.10 -41.11
N ALA A 727 10.78 -7.10 -41.44
CA ALA A 727 11.48 -5.89 -41.87
C ALA A 727 10.82 -5.30 -43.12
N ARG A 728 10.53 -6.13 -44.12
CA ARG A 728 9.85 -5.73 -45.35
C ARG A 728 8.44 -5.20 -45.08
N TYR A 729 7.63 -5.95 -44.32
CA TYR A 729 6.24 -5.58 -44.01
C TYR A 729 6.14 -4.20 -43.36
N PHE A 730 6.88 -3.97 -42.26
CA PHE A 730 6.81 -2.69 -41.54
C PHE A 730 7.53 -1.55 -42.26
N SER A 731 8.56 -1.84 -43.08
CA SER A 731 9.20 -0.80 -43.90
C SER A 731 8.26 -0.21 -44.95
N GLN A 732 7.35 -1.01 -45.51
CA GLN A 732 6.36 -0.54 -46.49
C GLN A 732 5.31 0.40 -45.90
N LEU A 733 5.12 0.36 -44.57
CA LEU A 733 4.17 1.22 -43.85
C LEU A 733 4.76 2.59 -43.48
N VAL A 734 6.07 2.78 -43.65
CA VAL A 734 6.79 4.01 -43.30
C VAL A 734 7.29 4.68 -44.59
N PRO A 735 7.00 5.96 -44.84
CA PRO A 735 7.50 6.66 -46.03
C PRO A 735 9.02 6.62 -46.15
N SER A 736 9.54 6.49 -47.38
CA SER A 736 10.97 6.27 -47.70
C SER A 736 11.93 7.40 -47.29
N GLY A 737 11.42 8.53 -46.81
CA GLY A 737 12.22 9.64 -46.24
C GLY A 737 11.91 9.97 -44.79
N HIS A 738 11.09 9.17 -44.09
CA HIS A 738 10.78 9.40 -42.67
C HIS A 738 11.84 8.76 -41.77
N GLU A 739 12.48 9.60 -40.97
CA GLU A 739 13.37 9.21 -39.87
C GLU A 739 12.87 9.83 -38.56
N SER A 740 12.58 8.98 -37.58
CA SER A 740 12.30 9.43 -36.22
C SER A 740 13.59 9.87 -35.54
N SER A 741 13.50 10.81 -34.58
CA SER A 741 14.63 11.13 -33.69
C SER A 741 15.17 9.86 -33.01
N PRO A 742 16.46 9.79 -32.64
CA PRO A 742 17.00 8.64 -31.92
C PRO A 742 16.29 8.43 -30.57
N PRO A 743 16.29 7.22 -29.99
CA PRO A 743 15.85 7.02 -28.61
C PRO A 743 16.60 7.95 -27.65
N ASP A 744 15.91 8.53 -26.66
CA ASP A 744 16.54 9.32 -25.60
C ASP A 744 17.49 8.44 -24.75
N LEU A 745 17.15 7.16 -24.56
CA LEU A 745 17.98 6.16 -23.89
C LEU A 745 17.97 4.83 -24.63
N VAL A 746 19.14 4.19 -24.73
CA VAL A 746 19.30 2.80 -25.19
C VAL A 746 19.95 2.01 -24.08
N VAL A 747 19.26 0.96 -23.60
CA VAL A 747 19.64 0.24 -22.38
C VAL A 747 19.58 -1.28 -22.56
N ASP A 748 20.32 -1.99 -21.73
CA ASP A 748 20.25 -3.46 -21.67
C ASP A 748 18.99 -3.95 -20.97
N SER A 749 18.49 -3.16 -20.02
CA SER A 749 17.20 -3.41 -19.38
C SER A 749 16.49 -2.13 -19.04
N VAL A 750 15.17 -2.10 -19.25
CA VAL A 750 14.32 -1.00 -18.76
C VAL A 750 14.26 -0.95 -17.22
N ASN A 751 14.67 -2.02 -16.53
CA ASN A 751 14.73 -2.09 -15.07
C ASN A 751 16.09 -1.68 -14.53
N CYS A 752 16.56 -0.48 -14.88
CA CYS A 752 17.80 0.07 -14.37
C CYS A 752 17.61 1.50 -13.88
N ARG A 753 18.55 1.95 -13.04
CA ARG A 753 18.52 3.26 -12.40
C ARG A 753 18.44 4.42 -13.40
N GLN A 754 19.21 4.35 -14.48
CA GLN A 754 19.22 5.36 -15.53
C GLN A 754 17.81 5.60 -16.11
N VAL A 755 17.04 4.53 -16.32
CA VAL A 755 15.66 4.61 -16.81
C VAL A 755 14.74 5.19 -15.73
N TRP A 756 14.86 4.74 -14.48
CA TRP A 756 14.03 5.27 -13.39
C TRP A 756 14.24 6.77 -13.19
N GLU A 757 15.48 7.25 -13.19
CA GLU A 757 15.82 8.67 -13.04
C GLU A 757 15.33 9.51 -14.23
N ALA A 758 15.45 9.00 -15.45
CA ALA A 758 14.95 9.68 -16.64
C ALA A 758 13.42 9.81 -16.62
N VAL A 759 12.71 8.73 -16.31
CA VAL A 759 11.25 8.73 -16.24
C VAL A 759 10.73 9.59 -15.08
N GLU A 760 11.41 9.59 -13.93
CA GLU A 760 11.12 10.49 -12.82
C GLU A 760 11.23 11.98 -13.23
N THR A 761 12.20 12.29 -14.09
CA THR A 761 12.43 13.63 -14.63
C THR A 761 11.38 14.00 -15.68
N TRP A 762 11.03 13.06 -16.57
CA TRP A 762 10.09 13.31 -17.66
C TRP A 762 8.63 13.30 -17.24
N GLN A 763 8.30 12.66 -16.10
CA GLN A 763 6.95 12.55 -15.54
C GLN A 763 5.86 12.24 -16.58
N PRO A 764 5.98 11.12 -17.34
CA PRO A 764 4.99 10.77 -18.35
C PRO A 764 3.62 10.52 -17.72
N GLU A 765 2.57 10.95 -18.41
CA GLU A 765 1.18 10.69 -18.04
C GLU A 765 0.67 9.41 -18.69
N LEU A 766 1.17 9.10 -19.89
CA LEU A 766 0.87 7.90 -20.66
C LEU A 766 2.17 7.25 -21.13
N THR A 767 2.31 5.95 -20.89
CA THR A 767 3.42 5.14 -21.38
C THR A 767 2.90 4.01 -22.25
N ILE A 768 3.44 3.90 -23.47
CA ILE A 768 3.17 2.81 -24.40
C ILE A 768 4.33 1.81 -24.31
N VAL A 769 4.00 0.53 -24.14
CA VAL A 769 4.98 -0.55 -23.98
C VAL A 769 4.84 -1.55 -25.12
N SER A 770 5.95 -1.87 -25.80
CA SER A 770 5.99 -2.88 -26.85
C SER A 770 7.34 -3.57 -26.92
N GLY A 771 7.38 -4.88 -26.72
CA GLY A 771 8.59 -5.69 -27.00
C GLY A 771 9.73 -5.57 -25.97
N THR A 772 9.48 -4.97 -24.80
CA THR A 772 10.42 -5.03 -23.66
C THR A 772 10.24 -6.33 -22.87
N LYS A 773 11.19 -6.65 -21.99
CA LYS A 773 11.00 -7.69 -20.96
C LYS A 773 10.09 -7.20 -19.84
N TYR A 774 9.87 -8.09 -18.87
CA TYR A 774 9.10 -7.81 -17.66
C TYR A 774 9.50 -6.46 -17.06
N ILE A 775 8.52 -5.57 -16.86
CA ILE A 775 8.73 -4.25 -16.26
C ILE A 775 8.49 -4.36 -14.76
N GLY A 776 9.50 -3.98 -13.97
CA GLY A 776 9.50 -4.04 -12.53
C GLY A 776 8.77 -2.85 -11.91
N ARG A 777 8.39 -3.03 -10.63
CA ARG A 777 7.60 -2.08 -9.84
C ARG A 777 8.20 -0.67 -9.83
N LYS A 778 9.52 -0.57 -9.72
CA LYS A 778 10.24 0.72 -9.78
C LYS A 778 9.89 1.52 -11.03
N LEU A 779 9.83 0.91 -12.22
CA LEU A 779 9.46 1.68 -13.41
C LEU A 779 7.95 1.96 -13.45
N MET A 780 7.12 0.97 -13.09
CA MET A 780 5.65 1.12 -13.12
C MET A 780 5.13 2.30 -12.31
N GLU A 781 5.66 2.52 -11.10
CA GLU A 781 5.21 3.61 -10.23
C GLU A 781 5.65 5.01 -10.69
N ARG A 782 6.52 5.09 -11.70
CA ARG A 782 7.07 6.36 -12.23
C ARG A 782 6.52 6.70 -13.60
N ALA A 783 6.03 5.70 -14.33
CA ALA A 783 5.73 5.81 -15.76
C ALA A 783 4.26 6.16 -16.08
N GLY A 784 3.48 6.70 -15.13
CA GLY A 784 2.09 7.06 -15.37
C GLY A 784 1.21 5.87 -15.77
N LEU A 785 0.16 6.10 -16.57
CA LEU A 785 -0.67 5.03 -17.10
C LEU A 785 0.13 4.24 -18.15
N MET A 786 0.37 2.94 -17.91
CA MET A 786 1.11 2.09 -18.85
C MET A 786 0.17 1.20 -19.65
N ILE A 787 0.16 1.32 -20.97
CA ILE A 787 -0.58 0.46 -21.91
C ILE A 787 0.42 -0.46 -22.60
N ASN A 788 0.28 -1.78 -22.41
CA ASN A 788 1.11 -2.77 -23.06
C ASN A 788 0.45 -3.34 -24.31
N LEU A 789 1.20 -3.41 -25.42
CA LEU A 789 0.82 -4.13 -26.63
C LEU A 789 1.26 -5.59 -26.51
N HIS A 790 0.34 -6.45 -26.05
CA HIS A 790 0.58 -7.89 -25.95
C HIS A 790 0.07 -8.62 -27.20
N ILE A 791 0.93 -9.43 -27.82
CA ILE A 791 0.55 -10.19 -29.03
C ILE A 791 0.01 -11.57 -28.65
N GLY A 792 -1.16 -11.57 -28.02
CA GLY A 792 -1.96 -12.75 -27.65
C GLY A 792 -3.38 -12.35 -27.19
N HIS A 793 -4.28 -13.33 -27.15
CA HIS A 793 -5.65 -13.17 -26.65
C HIS A 793 -5.69 -13.31 -25.13
N LEU A 794 -5.95 -12.23 -24.40
CA LEU A 794 -6.08 -12.28 -22.94
C LEU A 794 -7.55 -12.46 -22.51
N PRO A 795 -7.79 -13.20 -21.41
CA PRO A 795 -6.83 -13.81 -20.47
C PRO A 795 -6.18 -15.15 -20.87
N GLU A 796 -6.59 -15.80 -21.96
CA GLU A 796 -6.32 -17.20 -22.29
C GLU A 796 -4.84 -17.48 -22.61
N TYR A 797 -4.20 -16.60 -23.39
CA TYR A 797 -2.84 -16.75 -23.89
C TYR A 797 -1.91 -15.63 -23.39
N LYS A 798 -1.23 -15.90 -22.27
CA LYS A 798 -0.28 -14.98 -21.61
C LYS A 798 1.17 -15.30 -21.99
N GLY A 799 2.06 -14.31 -21.95
CA GLY A 799 3.50 -14.51 -22.12
C GLY A 799 3.99 -14.49 -23.59
N ASN A 800 4.71 -15.52 -24.02
CA ASN A 800 5.47 -15.50 -25.28
C ASN A 800 4.87 -16.42 -26.34
N HIS A 801 5.01 -16.04 -27.61
CA HIS A 801 4.60 -16.85 -28.77
C HIS A 801 3.11 -17.22 -28.78
N CYS A 802 2.23 -16.36 -28.26
CA CYS A 802 0.81 -16.67 -28.11
C CYS A 802 0.10 -16.94 -29.43
N ILE A 803 0.47 -16.27 -30.54
CA ILE A 803 -0.05 -16.58 -31.87
C ILE A 803 0.27 -18.03 -32.27
N PHE A 804 1.50 -18.49 -32.04
CA PHE A 804 1.87 -19.88 -32.29
C PHE A 804 1.04 -20.85 -31.46
N PHE A 805 0.82 -20.55 -30.16
CA PHE A 805 0.06 -21.44 -29.29
C PHE A 805 -1.44 -21.45 -29.61
N ALA A 806 -2.04 -20.30 -29.99
CA ALA A 806 -3.41 -20.26 -30.48
C ALA A 806 -3.58 -21.12 -31.73
N LEU A 807 -2.65 -21.04 -32.69
CA LEU A 807 -2.64 -21.90 -33.88
C LEU A 807 -2.41 -23.38 -33.53
N TYR A 808 -1.48 -23.66 -32.61
CA TYR A 808 -1.16 -25.02 -32.16
C TYR A 808 -2.35 -25.69 -31.44
N ASP A 809 -3.14 -24.91 -30.70
CA ASP A 809 -4.34 -25.38 -30.00
C ASP A 809 -5.58 -25.41 -30.92
N GLY A 810 -5.47 -24.96 -32.17
CA GLY A 810 -6.60 -24.85 -33.11
C GLY A 810 -7.56 -23.68 -32.84
N ALA A 811 -7.23 -22.77 -31.92
CA ALA A 811 -8.04 -21.63 -31.51
C ALA A 811 -7.85 -20.42 -32.46
N LEU A 812 -8.29 -20.56 -33.72
CA LEU A 812 -8.15 -19.51 -34.74
C LEU A 812 -8.85 -18.20 -34.38
N ASP A 813 -9.97 -18.28 -33.66
CA ASP A 813 -10.74 -17.15 -33.12
C ASP A 813 -9.98 -16.38 -32.03
N GLN A 814 -8.96 -17.00 -31.43
CA GLN A 814 -8.09 -16.42 -30.41
C GLN A 814 -6.73 -15.97 -30.97
N VAL A 815 -6.55 -15.97 -32.29
CA VAL A 815 -5.42 -15.28 -32.93
C VAL A 815 -5.67 -13.77 -32.84
N SER A 816 -5.03 -13.09 -31.90
CA SER A 816 -5.26 -11.65 -31.66
C SER A 816 -4.10 -10.98 -30.93
N ALA A 817 -4.18 -9.65 -30.83
CA ALA A 817 -3.38 -8.84 -29.94
C ALA A 817 -4.28 -8.10 -28.93
N THR A 818 -3.80 -7.93 -27.70
CA THR A 818 -4.54 -7.27 -26.62
C THR A 818 -3.77 -6.03 -26.15
N LEU A 819 -4.47 -4.89 -26.08
CA LEU A 819 -4.03 -3.70 -25.37
C LEU A 819 -4.53 -3.80 -23.94
N HIS A 820 -3.63 -3.82 -22.95
CA HIS A 820 -4.02 -3.94 -21.55
C HIS A 820 -3.19 -3.03 -20.65
N GLN A 821 -3.73 -2.71 -19.48
CA GLN A 821 -3.02 -1.97 -18.45
C GLN A 821 -1.87 -2.83 -17.93
N LEU A 822 -0.64 -2.32 -17.99
CA LEU A 822 0.49 -3.02 -17.39
C LEU A 822 0.39 -2.96 -15.87
N THR A 823 0.47 -4.11 -15.22
CA THR A 823 0.47 -4.27 -13.76
C THR A 823 1.60 -5.20 -13.32
N ALA A 824 1.74 -5.42 -12.00
CA ALA A 824 2.70 -6.38 -11.47
C ALA A 824 2.39 -7.83 -11.86
N GLU A 825 1.15 -8.16 -12.20
CA GLU A 825 0.79 -9.47 -12.73
C GLU A 825 1.07 -9.52 -14.24
N LEU A 826 1.88 -10.50 -14.67
CA LEU A 826 2.23 -10.68 -16.08
C LEU A 826 0.96 -10.90 -16.91
N ASP A 827 0.70 -9.95 -17.81
CA ASP A 827 -0.48 -9.94 -18.68
C ASP A 827 -1.84 -10.04 -17.94
N GLY A 828 -1.90 -9.55 -16.70
CA GLY A 828 -3.09 -9.66 -15.84
C GLY A 828 -3.89 -8.37 -15.61
N GLY A 829 -3.47 -7.22 -16.13
CA GLY A 829 -4.17 -5.95 -15.90
C GLY A 829 -5.41 -5.76 -16.76
N GLY A 830 -6.23 -4.74 -16.49
CA GLY A 830 -7.50 -4.55 -17.22
C GLY A 830 -7.30 -4.41 -18.73
N ILE A 831 -8.22 -4.93 -19.53
CA ILE A 831 -8.17 -4.91 -21.00
C ILE A 831 -8.75 -3.60 -21.53
N LEU A 832 -7.99 -2.88 -22.35
CA LEU A 832 -8.44 -1.67 -23.03
C LEU A 832 -9.09 -1.98 -24.38
N ASP A 833 -8.48 -2.88 -25.15
CA ASP A 833 -8.92 -3.24 -26.50
C ASP A 833 -8.37 -4.61 -26.90
N ARG A 834 -9.07 -5.30 -27.80
CA ARG A 834 -8.58 -6.52 -28.46
C ARG A 834 -8.70 -6.37 -29.96
N VAL A 835 -7.63 -6.76 -30.65
CA VAL A 835 -7.48 -6.62 -32.08
C VAL A 835 -7.37 -7.99 -32.72
N LEU A 836 -8.36 -8.34 -33.53
CA LEU A 836 -8.42 -9.58 -34.27
C LEU A 836 -8.08 -9.31 -35.75
N PRO A 837 -7.05 -9.94 -36.32
CA PRO A 837 -6.76 -9.84 -37.74
C PRO A 837 -7.79 -10.62 -38.55
N THR A 838 -8.01 -10.23 -39.80
CA THR A 838 -8.64 -11.14 -40.77
C THR A 838 -7.67 -12.30 -41.04
N VAL A 839 -8.13 -13.54 -40.88
CA VAL A 839 -7.38 -14.76 -41.19
C VAL A 839 -7.72 -15.21 -42.61
N ARG A 840 -6.70 -15.56 -43.41
CA ARG A 840 -6.77 -16.00 -44.80
C ARG A 840 -6.15 -17.39 -44.95
N ALA A 841 -6.54 -18.11 -46.00
CA ALA A 841 -6.06 -19.47 -46.25
C ALA A 841 -4.55 -19.56 -46.51
N ASP A 842 -3.94 -18.48 -47.02
CA ASP A 842 -2.51 -18.36 -47.29
C ASP A 842 -1.71 -17.75 -46.13
N ASP A 843 -2.36 -17.48 -44.99
CA ASP A 843 -1.68 -16.90 -43.85
C ASP A 843 -0.77 -17.91 -43.15
N SER A 844 0.47 -17.48 -42.88
CA SER A 844 1.37 -18.13 -41.94
C SER A 844 1.27 -17.48 -40.55
N GLU A 845 1.81 -18.17 -39.54
CA GLU A 845 2.00 -17.62 -38.18
C GLU A 845 2.62 -16.20 -38.23
N GLU A 846 3.61 -16.00 -39.10
CA GLU A 846 4.34 -14.73 -39.18
C GLU A 846 3.51 -13.62 -39.83
N THR A 847 2.73 -13.95 -40.86
CA THR A 847 1.81 -12.97 -41.49
C THR A 847 0.71 -12.53 -40.52
N LEU A 848 0.18 -13.45 -39.72
CA LEU A 848 -0.82 -13.16 -38.68
C LEU A 848 -0.19 -12.33 -37.56
N TYR A 849 1.01 -12.68 -37.10
CA TYR A 849 1.74 -11.92 -36.10
C TYR A 849 1.96 -10.46 -36.56
N ALA A 850 2.48 -10.25 -37.77
CA ALA A 850 2.73 -8.92 -38.30
C ALA A 850 1.44 -8.10 -38.44
N ARG A 851 0.35 -8.72 -38.91
CA ARG A 851 -0.97 -8.07 -39.06
C ARG A 851 -1.60 -7.72 -37.71
N CYS A 852 -1.57 -8.62 -36.73
CA CYS A 852 -2.00 -8.36 -35.35
C CYS A 852 -1.28 -7.13 -34.78
N LEU A 853 0.04 -7.12 -34.90
CA LEU A 853 0.88 -6.06 -34.33
C LEU A 853 0.67 -4.71 -35.02
N HIS A 854 0.55 -4.69 -36.34
CA HIS A 854 0.18 -3.49 -37.08
C HIS A 854 -1.15 -2.91 -36.59
N LEU A 855 -2.22 -3.71 -36.58
CA LEU A 855 -3.54 -3.25 -36.15
C LEU A 855 -3.54 -2.81 -34.66
N ALA A 856 -2.77 -3.49 -33.80
CA ALA A 856 -2.63 -3.13 -32.40
C ALA A 856 -1.90 -1.80 -32.20
N ILE A 857 -0.85 -1.52 -32.99
CA ILE A 857 -0.16 -0.22 -32.99
C ILE A 857 -1.17 0.88 -33.34
N ASP A 858 -1.93 0.70 -34.42
CA ASP A 858 -2.92 1.68 -34.88
C ASP A 858 -3.98 1.98 -33.81
N ARG A 859 -4.53 0.94 -33.18
CA ARG A 859 -5.51 1.07 -32.10
C ARG A 859 -4.92 1.73 -30.86
N CYS A 860 -3.70 1.37 -30.49
CA CYS A 860 -3.03 1.96 -29.34
C CYS A 860 -2.84 3.47 -29.51
N ILE A 861 -2.40 3.90 -30.70
CA ILE A 861 -2.22 5.32 -31.01
C ILE A 861 -3.56 6.06 -31.03
N ALA A 862 -4.62 5.46 -31.57
CA ALA A 862 -5.95 6.07 -31.52
C ALA A 862 -6.45 6.27 -30.07
N HIS A 863 -6.22 5.31 -29.16
CA HIS A 863 -6.54 5.48 -27.74
C HIS A 863 -5.66 6.53 -27.06
N ALA A 864 -4.38 6.62 -27.43
CA ALA A 864 -3.48 7.64 -26.93
C ALA A 864 -3.92 9.06 -27.35
N GLU A 865 -4.36 9.24 -28.59
CA GLU A 865 -4.93 10.52 -29.08
C GLU A 865 -6.22 10.89 -28.35
N ARG A 866 -7.09 9.91 -28.06
CA ARG A 866 -8.31 10.12 -27.25
C ARG A 866 -7.96 10.57 -25.83
N PHE A 867 -7.01 9.87 -25.20
CA PHE A 867 -6.50 10.25 -23.88
C PHE A 867 -5.92 11.67 -23.88
N ALA A 868 -5.21 12.05 -24.94
CA ALA A 868 -4.67 13.39 -25.12
C ALA A 868 -5.71 14.49 -25.25
N ARG A 869 -6.92 14.16 -25.73
CA ARG A 869 -8.08 15.07 -25.76
C ARG A 869 -8.83 15.13 -24.43
N GLY A 870 -8.35 14.46 -23.38
CA GLY A 870 -9.01 14.42 -22.07
C GLY A 870 -10.13 13.39 -21.95
N GLU A 871 -10.31 12.52 -22.96
CA GLU A 871 -11.28 11.43 -22.90
C GLU A 871 -10.82 10.37 -21.88
N SER A 872 -11.78 9.77 -21.16
CA SER A 872 -11.48 8.69 -20.23
C SER A 872 -11.22 7.37 -20.96
N LEU A 873 -10.18 6.65 -20.54
CA LEU A 873 -9.97 5.25 -20.95
C LEU A 873 -10.65 4.32 -19.93
N ALA A 874 -11.46 3.39 -20.45
CA ALA A 874 -12.13 2.36 -19.66
C ALA A 874 -11.40 1.02 -19.85
N PHE A 875 -11.22 0.29 -18.76
CA PHE A 875 -10.54 -1.00 -18.76
C PHE A 875 -11.46 -2.09 -18.22
N GLU A 876 -11.57 -3.20 -18.93
CA GLU A 876 -12.34 -4.37 -18.53
C GLU A 876 -11.51 -5.27 -17.60
N THR A 877 -12.09 -5.69 -16.47
CA THR A 877 -11.42 -6.60 -15.54
C THR A 877 -11.26 -8.00 -16.15
N GLN A 878 -10.06 -8.57 -16.07
CA GLN A 878 -9.81 -9.93 -16.54
C GLN A 878 -10.26 -11.00 -15.52
N ALA A 879 -10.76 -12.13 -16.03
CA ALA A 879 -10.92 -13.34 -15.23
C ALA A 879 -9.55 -14.01 -14.96
N LYS A 880 -9.39 -14.65 -13.80
CA LYS A 880 -8.16 -15.38 -13.43
C LYS A 880 -8.11 -16.77 -14.08
N VAL A 881 -8.10 -16.80 -15.42
CA VAL A 881 -8.02 -18.02 -16.25
C VAL A 881 -6.85 -17.93 -17.24
N GLY A 882 -6.63 -18.97 -18.04
CA GLY A 882 -5.63 -19.01 -19.11
C GLY A 882 -4.26 -19.59 -18.72
N ARG A 883 -3.33 -19.63 -19.69
CA ARG A 883 -1.99 -20.22 -19.56
C ARG A 883 -0.90 -19.21 -19.90
N THR A 884 0.16 -19.20 -19.10
CA THR A 884 1.38 -18.41 -19.37
C THR A 884 2.41 -19.24 -20.11
N PHE A 885 2.81 -18.78 -21.29
CA PHE A 885 3.80 -19.42 -22.15
C PHE A 885 5.16 -18.72 -22.08
N ARG A 886 6.23 -19.50 -21.98
CA ARG A 886 7.63 -19.05 -21.98
C ARG A 886 8.28 -19.42 -23.31
N HIS A 887 9.39 -18.77 -23.66
CA HIS A 887 10.18 -19.13 -24.86
C HIS A 887 10.43 -20.64 -24.95
N ARG A 888 10.88 -21.26 -23.85
CA ARG A 888 11.15 -22.70 -23.77
C ARG A 888 9.95 -23.64 -24.00
N ASP A 889 8.73 -23.14 -23.92
CA ASP A 889 7.53 -23.97 -24.09
C ASP A 889 7.26 -24.25 -25.58
N ARG A 890 7.85 -23.46 -26.50
CA ARG A 890 7.82 -23.65 -27.95
C ARG A 890 9.03 -24.50 -28.35
N THR A 891 8.84 -25.81 -28.38
CA THR A 891 9.89 -26.78 -28.73
C THR A 891 9.87 -27.10 -30.22
N VAL A 892 10.99 -27.61 -30.74
CA VAL A 892 11.10 -28.12 -32.12
C VAL A 892 10.01 -29.14 -32.45
N VAL A 893 9.63 -29.97 -31.47
CA VAL A 893 8.57 -30.98 -31.64
C VAL A 893 7.23 -30.31 -31.92
N LYS A 894 6.83 -29.33 -31.10
CA LYS A 894 5.57 -28.60 -31.32
C LYS A 894 5.57 -27.83 -32.63
N GLU A 895 6.73 -27.28 -33.02
CA GLU A 895 6.88 -26.60 -34.30
C GLU A 895 6.67 -27.57 -35.47
N LYS A 896 7.21 -28.79 -35.40
CA LYS A 896 6.96 -29.83 -36.41
C LYS A 896 5.50 -30.28 -36.44
N VAL A 897 4.85 -30.40 -35.28
CA VAL A 897 3.42 -30.73 -35.19
C VAL A 897 2.59 -29.66 -35.89
N LEU A 898 2.79 -28.38 -35.55
CA LEU A 898 2.07 -27.29 -36.22
C LEU A 898 2.41 -27.23 -37.71
N SER A 899 3.68 -27.40 -38.08
CA SER A 899 4.09 -27.44 -39.49
C SER A 899 3.40 -28.57 -40.24
N HIS A 900 3.29 -29.77 -39.66
CA HIS A 900 2.60 -30.89 -40.30
C HIS A 900 1.10 -30.62 -40.43
N ALA A 901 0.47 -30.06 -39.38
CA ALA A 901 -0.93 -29.64 -39.41
C ALA A 901 -1.19 -28.56 -40.49
N LEU A 902 -0.25 -27.64 -40.71
CA LEU A 902 -0.39 -26.57 -41.71
C LEU A 902 0.01 -26.99 -43.14
N HIS A 903 0.83 -28.04 -43.33
CA HIS A 903 1.36 -28.46 -44.64
C HIS A 903 0.63 -29.64 -45.28
N ASN A 904 -0.41 -30.20 -44.65
CA ASN A 904 -1.28 -31.20 -45.28
C ASN A 904 -2.25 -30.52 -46.28
N HIS A 905 -1.72 -29.99 -47.37
CA HIS A 905 -2.53 -29.45 -48.46
C HIS A 905 -3.13 -30.59 -49.30
N ASN A 906 -4.43 -30.86 -49.16
CA ASN A 906 -5.24 -31.45 -50.24
C ASN A 906 -5.85 -30.30 -51.08
N PRO A 907 -5.44 -30.11 -52.35
CA PRO A 907 -5.91 -28.99 -53.17
C PRO A 907 -7.41 -29.04 -53.53
N ASP A 908 -8.03 -30.23 -53.45
CA ASP A 908 -9.43 -30.43 -53.88
C ASP A 908 -10.43 -30.37 -52.72
N GLN A 909 -9.97 -30.42 -51.46
CA GLN A 909 -10.79 -30.25 -50.26
C GLN A 909 -9.94 -29.66 -49.12
N PRO A 910 -10.04 -28.35 -48.81
CA PRO A 910 -9.39 -27.80 -47.62
C PRO A 910 -9.96 -28.48 -46.37
N ASP A 911 -9.04 -29.04 -45.59
CA ASP A 911 -9.18 -29.79 -44.34
C ASP A 911 -10.55 -29.77 -43.66
N ARG A 912 -11.23 -30.92 -43.69
CA ARG A 912 -12.32 -31.22 -42.77
C ARG A 912 -11.68 -31.53 -41.41
N ILE A 913 -11.92 -30.69 -40.40
CA ILE A 913 -11.57 -31.02 -39.00
C ILE A 913 -12.39 -32.25 -38.63
N PHE A 914 -11.74 -33.38 -38.36
CA PHE A 914 -12.42 -34.58 -37.91
C PHE A 914 -12.80 -34.41 -36.44
N SER A 915 -14.09 -34.46 -36.14
CA SER A 915 -14.61 -34.63 -34.79
C SER A 915 -14.33 -36.07 -34.34
N VAL A 916 -13.48 -36.22 -33.34
CA VAL A 916 -13.11 -37.52 -32.77
C VAL A 916 -13.83 -37.70 -31.44
N ILE A 917 -14.62 -38.76 -31.30
CA ILE A 917 -15.28 -39.12 -30.03
C ILE A 917 -14.67 -40.41 -29.48
N THR A 918 -14.34 -40.42 -28.19
CA THR A 918 -13.85 -41.61 -27.48
C THR A 918 -14.97 -42.21 -26.63
N LEU A 919 -15.28 -43.49 -26.86
CA LEU A 919 -16.35 -44.20 -26.15
C LEU A 919 -15.77 -45.38 -25.35
N ALA A 920 -16.04 -45.43 -24.05
CA ALA A 920 -15.50 -46.48 -23.16
C ALA A 920 -16.43 -46.81 -21.99
N ARG A 921 -16.18 -47.94 -21.29
CA ARG A 921 -16.96 -48.33 -20.08
C ARG A 921 -16.51 -47.62 -18.80
N THR A 922 -15.36 -46.98 -18.82
CA THR A 922 -14.82 -46.23 -17.67
C THR A 922 -14.35 -44.85 -18.12
N GLN A 923 -14.54 -43.85 -17.27
CA GLN A 923 -14.24 -42.46 -17.61
C GLN A 923 -12.75 -42.19 -17.86
N SER A 924 -11.86 -42.97 -17.25
CA SER A 924 -10.42 -42.90 -17.45
C SER A 924 -9.89 -44.26 -17.89
N ILE A 925 -9.09 -44.28 -18.95
CA ILE A 925 -8.51 -45.50 -19.54
C ILE A 925 -7.00 -45.47 -19.29
N PRO A 926 -6.46 -46.37 -18.44
CA PRO A 926 -5.04 -46.43 -18.16
C PRO A 926 -4.30 -47.13 -19.32
N VAL A 927 -3.45 -46.40 -20.02
CA VAL A 927 -2.65 -46.94 -21.13
C VAL A 927 -1.21 -47.21 -20.66
N GLY A 928 -1.03 -48.18 -19.77
CA GLY A 928 0.29 -48.56 -19.26
C GLY A 928 0.94 -47.57 -18.28
N LYS A 929 2.06 -47.99 -17.67
CA LYS A 929 2.63 -47.37 -16.46
C LYS A 929 3.25 -45.97 -16.66
N ASP A 930 3.56 -45.58 -17.91
CA ASP A 930 4.28 -44.35 -18.26
C ASP A 930 3.57 -43.49 -19.34
N SER A 931 2.27 -43.70 -19.59
CA SER A 931 1.51 -42.94 -20.59
C SER A 931 0.40 -42.07 -19.95
N LEU A 932 -0.04 -41.03 -20.67
CA LEU A 932 -1.18 -40.20 -20.29
C LEU A 932 -2.48 -41.03 -20.30
N ASN A 933 -3.24 -40.96 -19.20
CA ASN A 933 -4.58 -41.53 -19.15
C ASN A 933 -5.49 -40.82 -20.16
N VAL A 934 -6.20 -41.60 -20.98
CA VAL A 934 -7.19 -41.06 -21.92
C VAL A 934 -8.52 -40.94 -21.19
N THR A 935 -9.14 -39.76 -21.25
CA THR A 935 -10.49 -39.54 -20.71
C THR A 935 -11.50 -39.83 -21.80
N ALA A 936 -12.50 -40.68 -21.53
CA ALA A 936 -13.53 -40.97 -22.50
C ALA A 936 -14.54 -39.83 -22.59
N ASP A 937 -14.90 -39.43 -23.81
CA ASP A 937 -15.93 -38.40 -24.08
C ASP A 937 -17.33 -38.93 -23.78
N VAL A 938 -17.55 -40.23 -24.00
CA VAL A 938 -18.81 -40.93 -23.69
C VAL A 938 -18.52 -42.19 -22.87
N VAL A 939 -19.15 -42.28 -21.69
CA VAL A 939 -19.02 -43.45 -20.80
C VAL A 939 -20.26 -44.33 -20.94
N LEU A 940 -20.08 -45.58 -21.37
CA LEU A 940 -21.13 -46.59 -21.40
C LEU A 940 -21.45 -47.06 -19.98
N ASP A 941 -22.72 -46.96 -19.57
CA ASP A 941 -23.15 -47.47 -18.28
C ASP A 941 -23.03 -49.00 -18.24
N SER A 942 -22.62 -49.54 -17.09
CA SER A 942 -22.23 -50.95 -16.90
C SER A 942 -23.33 -51.98 -17.18
N ASN A 943 -24.59 -51.53 -17.27
CA ASN A 943 -25.77 -52.35 -17.56
C ASN A 943 -26.21 -52.33 -19.03
N VAL A 944 -25.51 -51.63 -19.92
CA VAL A 944 -25.83 -51.60 -21.34
C VAL A 944 -25.18 -52.79 -22.04
N ASN A 945 -25.86 -53.94 -22.01
CA ASN A 945 -25.57 -55.10 -22.88
C ASN A 945 -26.75 -55.36 -23.86
N ASN A 946 -27.65 -54.39 -24.03
CA ASN A 946 -28.80 -54.50 -24.93
C ASN A 946 -28.47 -53.78 -26.25
N GLU A 947 -28.49 -54.52 -27.35
CA GLU A 947 -28.10 -54.10 -28.71
C GLU A 947 -28.86 -52.82 -29.14
N ASP A 948 -30.16 -52.72 -28.83
CA ASP A 948 -31.00 -51.55 -29.16
C ASP A 948 -30.56 -50.23 -28.49
N ALA A 949 -29.94 -50.29 -27.31
CA ALA A 949 -29.55 -49.10 -26.55
C ALA A 949 -28.25 -48.48 -27.07
N ILE A 950 -27.34 -49.31 -27.61
CA ILE A 950 -26.08 -48.86 -28.23
C ILE A 950 -26.37 -48.18 -29.57
N ALA A 951 -27.25 -48.78 -30.40
CA ALA A 951 -27.68 -48.19 -31.67
C ALA A 951 -28.32 -46.80 -31.49
N GLN A 952 -29.20 -46.63 -30.48
CA GLN A 952 -29.81 -45.33 -30.18
C GLN A 952 -28.83 -44.28 -29.65
N LEU A 953 -27.77 -44.68 -28.95
CA LEU A 953 -26.72 -43.79 -28.48
C LEU A 953 -25.89 -43.28 -29.67
N LEU A 954 -25.48 -44.18 -30.56
CA LEU A 954 -24.67 -43.84 -31.74
C LEU A 954 -25.43 -42.97 -32.74
N ALA A 955 -26.73 -43.21 -32.92
CA ALA A 955 -27.58 -42.38 -33.77
C ALA A 955 -27.72 -40.92 -33.30
N ARG A 956 -27.27 -40.60 -32.08
CA ARG A 956 -27.31 -39.25 -31.50
C ARG A 956 -25.94 -38.58 -31.42
N LEU A 957 -24.86 -39.27 -31.77
CA LEU A 957 -23.50 -38.74 -31.73
C LEU A 957 -23.09 -38.26 -33.12
N ASP A 958 -22.60 -37.03 -33.20
CA ASP A 958 -22.05 -36.46 -34.43
C ASP A 958 -20.52 -36.57 -34.35
N PHE A 959 -19.93 -37.45 -35.18
CA PHE A 959 -18.48 -37.70 -35.19
C PHE A 959 -18.00 -38.02 -36.60
N ASP A 960 -16.74 -37.68 -36.89
CA ASP A 960 -16.05 -38.11 -38.10
C ASP A 960 -15.13 -39.33 -37.82
N ILE A 961 -14.67 -39.54 -36.58
CA ILE A 961 -13.91 -40.73 -36.12
C ILE A 961 -14.40 -41.15 -34.72
N LEU A 962 -14.64 -42.44 -34.49
CA LEU A 962 -15.06 -42.98 -33.19
C LEU A 962 -14.04 -43.99 -32.67
N LEU A 963 -13.38 -43.67 -31.55
CA LEU A 963 -12.39 -44.53 -30.88
C LEU A 963 -13.05 -45.34 -29.76
N VAL A 964 -12.90 -46.67 -29.77
CA VAL A 964 -13.49 -47.57 -28.74
C VAL A 964 -12.44 -48.49 -28.10
N PRO A 965 -11.67 -48.02 -27.11
CA PRO A 965 -10.54 -48.76 -26.57
C PRO A 965 -10.98 -49.98 -25.74
N GLY A 966 -10.50 -51.17 -26.11
CA GLY A 966 -10.70 -52.41 -25.33
C GLY A 966 -12.09 -53.05 -25.42
N ALA A 967 -12.92 -52.68 -26.41
CA ALA A 967 -14.21 -53.33 -26.63
C ALA A 967 -14.07 -54.79 -27.15
N PRO A 968 -14.99 -55.70 -26.80
CA PRO A 968 -15.03 -57.03 -27.39
C PRO A 968 -15.28 -56.94 -28.91
N PRO A 969 -14.64 -57.78 -29.75
CA PRO A 969 -14.83 -57.77 -31.20
C PRO A 969 -16.29 -57.84 -31.65
N ALA A 970 -17.17 -58.48 -30.88
CA ALA A 970 -18.60 -58.56 -31.16
C ALA A 970 -19.29 -57.18 -31.16
N VAL A 971 -18.96 -56.30 -30.20
CA VAL A 971 -19.53 -54.95 -30.11
C VAL A 971 -19.05 -54.08 -31.27
N VAL A 972 -17.76 -54.17 -31.61
CA VAL A 972 -17.16 -53.42 -32.73
C VAL A 972 -17.69 -53.88 -34.08
N THR A 973 -17.94 -55.18 -34.26
CA THR A 973 -18.44 -55.75 -35.52
C THR A 973 -19.85 -55.24 -35.85
N GLU A 974 -20.72 -55.14 -34.85
CA GLU A 974 -22.11 -54.70 -35.01
C GLU A 974 -22.20 -53.17 -35.25
N MET A 975 -21.37 -52.38 -34.55
CA MET A 975 -21.24 -50.94 -34.79
C MET A 975 -20.79 -50.61 -36.22
N ILE A 976 -20.01 -51.51 -36.84
CA ILE A 976 -19.53 -51.39 -38.22
C ILE A 976 -20.60 -51.79 -39.25
N GLU A 977 -21.55 -52.67 -38.91
CA GLU A 977 -22.60 -53.13 -39.82
C GLU A 977 -23.78 -52.14 -39.94
N GLU A 978 -24.10 -51.37 -38.89
CA GLU A 978 -25.17 -50.37 -38.93
C GLU A 978 -24.74 -48.99 -39.50
N ALA A 979 -23.46 -48.66 -39.46
CA ALA A 979 -22.93 -47.38 -39.94
C ALA A 979 -22.78 -47.35 -41.48
N LYS A 980 -23.83 -46.92 -42.20
CA LYS A 980 -23.77 -46.75 -43.66
C LYS A 980 -22.83 -45.61 -44.06
N GLY A 981 -21.71 -45.93 -44.73
CA GLY A 981 -20.88 -44.95 -45.45
C GLY A 981 -19.40 -44.82 -45.02
N VAL A 982 -18.86 -45.74 -44.20
CA VAL A 982 -17.48 -45.64 -43.65
C VAL A 982 -16.46 -46.46 -44.48
N GLU A 983 -15.35 -45.84 -44.88
CA GLU A 983 -14.23 -46.50 -45.59
C GLU A 983 -13.22 -47.14 -44.60
N LYS A 984 -12.77 -48.37 -44.86
CA LYS A 984 -12.00 -49.22 -43.93
C LYS A 984 -10.48 -49.15 -44.19
N ARG A 985 -9.63 -48.96 -43.17
CA ARG A 985 -8.16 -49.18 -43.25
C ARG A 985 -7.57 -49.82 -42.00
N GLY A 986 -6.98 -51.02 -42.08
CA GLY A 986 -6.28 -51.66 -40.93
C GLY A 986 -4.77 -51.55 -41.05
N GLY A 987 -4.07 -51.05 -40.03
CA GLY A 987 -2.60 -50.96 -39.97
C GLY A 987 -2.03 -51.66 -38.74
N GLY A 988 -1.23 -52.71 -38.93
CA GLY A 988 -0.55 -53.45 -37.86
C GLY A 988 0.90 -53.01 -37.67
N GLY A 989 1.26 -52.58 -36.46
CA GLY A 989 2.64 -52.35 -36.04
C GLY A 989 2.88 -52.97 -34.65
N ALA A 990 3.83 -53.89 -34.55
CA ALA A 990 4.18 -54.59 -33.31
C ALA A 990 4.98 -53.68 -32.37
N TRP A 991 4.44 -53.39 -31.19
CA TRP A 991 5.20 -53.00 -30.01
C TRP A 991 4.95 -54.04 -28.93
N GLY A 992 6.04 -54.59 -28.37
CA GLY A 992 6.01 -55.79 -27.55
C GLY A 992 5.30 -55.62 -26.20
N GLY A 993 4.52 -56.64 -25.85
CA GLY A 993 4.21 -57.01 -24.46
C GLY A 993 2.86 -56.55 -23.90
N GLY A 994 1.83 -57.38 -24.05
CA GLY A 994 0.66 -57.40 -23.15
C GLY A 994 -0.64 -56.82 -23.71
N VAL A 995 -1.44 -57.69 -24.31
CA VAL A 995 -2.87 -57.61 -24.68
C VAL A 995 -3.66 -56.43 -24.10
N VAL A 996 -4.12 -55.50 -24.96
CA VAL A 996 -5.56 -55.18 -25.22
C VAL A 996 -5.70 -54.48 -26.59
N GLY A 997 -6.45 -55.14 -27.49
CA GLY A 997 -7.43 -54.56 -28.45
C GLY A 997 -7.02 -53.49 -29.46
N GLN A 998 -6.78 -53.92 -30.71
CA GLN A 998 -6.80 -53.09 -31.93
C GLN A 998 -8.23 -52.71 -32.33
N TYR A 999 -8.44 -51.50 -32.87
CA TYR A 999 -9.15 -51.10 -34.12
C TYR A 999 -9.51 -49.60 -34.01
N LEU A 1000 -9.49 -48.93 -35.18
CA LEU A 1000 -9.53 -47.47 -35.41
C LEU A 1000 -10.57 -46.68 -34.63
#